data_AF-A0A813ASQ0-F1
#
_entry.id   AF-A0A813ASQ0-F1
#
_cell.length_a   1.000
_cell.length_b   1.000
_cell.length_c   1.000
_cell.angle_alpha   90.00
_cell.angle_beta   90.00
_cell.angle_gamma   90.00
#
_symmetry.space_group_name_H-M   'P 1'
#
loop_
_entity.id
_entity.type
_entity.pdbx_description
1 polymer ?
#
loop_
_entity_poly.entity_id
_entity_poly.type
_entity_poly.pdbx_seq_one_letter_code
_entity_poly.pdbx_strand_id
1 'polypeptide(L)'
;MVSPDYDGEEDASGELSLRPQALEDFVGQAQLRANLRIFIEAAKARGEALDHVLFHGPPGLGKTTLAQIVSRELGVGFRATSGPVIARAGDLAAILTNLQPRDVLFIDEIHRLSPAVEEILYPAMEDFELDIIIGEGPAARSVRIDLPPFTLIGATTRSGLITRPLRERFGIPLRLQFYTPEELQLIVGRGARVLNMPLTTDGAGEIARRSRGTPRVAGRLLRRVRDFAAVESAGEVDAATADGALRRLEVDARGLDAMDRRYLGCLAQNYGGGPVGAETLAAALSEQRDVIEEVIEPYLLQQGLLQRTPRGRMLTRSGFGYLGLEAPRALVEQLDLLSGGAAAEDDAAGEDAAGEGGPEGNGEGSDHLLPLRVYYEDTDAAGIVYYANYLKFAERARSELLRLLSIDQIALRDQEGLAFAVRKASVDYVSPARLEDLLYVRSRLTQLGGAVLSARQRVERDGNLLADIRVRVACLRLSDGRASRDMENEAVQVVGAAAGAHDLSPWGLFLMADVVVKFVMLLLVVASIWTWAIIFDKGVRLRRLRRKAEQFEDNFWSGGSLDQLYDRLGDSANDPQSAVFMAAMREWRRSSARGSRIDGEHGMAVRDRIERVMDLTIGREMERLEKQMTFLASVGSSAPFIGLFGTVWGIMNAFTSIAAEANTSLTVVAPGIAEALFATALGLVAAIPATIGFNKLNSDLTRYGQRLESFAGEFSAILSRQIEEAA
;
A
#
# COMPACT_ATOMS: atom_id res chain seq x y z
N MET A 1 -16.58 -1.10 -19.27
CA MET A 1 -15.84 -2.30 -19.73
C MET A 1 -15.41 -2.07 -21.16
N VAL A 2 -14.22 -1.49 -21.33
CA VAL A 2 -13.32 -1.71 -22.47
C VAL A 2 -11.94 -1.56 -21.83
N SER A 3 -11.30 -2.69 -21.54
CA SER A 3 -9.88 -2.70 -21.24
C SER A 3 -9.15 -2.26 -22.52
N PRO A 4 -8.08 -1.46 -22.45
CA PRO A 4 -7.22 -1.31 -23.61
C PRO A 4 -6.44 -2.62 -23.75
N ASP A 5 -6.90 -3.49 -24.64
CA ASP A 5 -6.15 -4.62 -25.15
C ASP A 5 -4.86 -4.08 -25.77
N TYR A 6 -3.72 -4.38 -25.14
CA TYR A 6 -2.41 -4.29 -25.78
C TYR A 6 -2.19 -5.58 -26.60
N ASP A 7 -3.01 -5.76 -27.63
CA ASP A 7 -2.73 -6.71 -28.69
C ASP A 7 -1.94 -5.98 -29.78
N GLY A 8 -0.63 -6.20 -29.75
CA GLY A 8 0.33 -5.63 -30.69
C GLY A 8 1.33 -6.68 -31.16
N GLU A 9 0.85 -7.85 -31.59
CA GLU A 9 1.70 -8.86 -32.25
C GLU A 9 2.24 -8.40 -33.61
N GLU A 10 1.67 -7.35 -34.23
CA GLU A 10 2.14 -6.81 -35.52
C GLU A 10 3.27 -5.75 -35.42
N ASP A 11 3.56 -5.20 -34.22
CA ASP A 11 4.55 -4.11 -34.03
C ASP A 11 5.93 -4.58 -33.50
N ALA A 12 6.06 -5.85 -33.10
CA ALA A 12 7.26 -6.37 -32.43
C ALA A 12 8.52 -6.41 -33.33
N SER A 13 8.35 -6.58 -34.64
CA SER A 13 9.45 -6.75 -35.60
C SER A 13 10.21 -5.44 -35.88
N GLY A 14 9.51 -4.30 -35.94
CA GLY A 14 10.11 -2.97 -36.11
C GLY A 14 10.77 -2.42 -34.85
N GLU A 15 10.25 -2.76 -33.66
CA GLU A 15 10.85 -2.33 -32.38
C GLU A 15 12.20 -2.97 -32.08
N LEU A 16 12.42 -4.22 -32.50
CA LEU A 16 13.67 -4.96 -32.27
C LEU A 16 14.89 -4.31 -32.95
N SER A 17 14.70 -3.65 -34.10
CA SER A 17 15.77 -3.01 -34.87
C SER A 17 16.27 -1.70 -34.23
N LEU A 18 15.42 -1.01 -33.47
CA LEU A 18 15.74 0.28 -32.84
C LEU A 18 16.53 0.15 -31.53
N ARG A 19 16.50 -1.02 -30.89
CA ARG A 19 17.15 -1.24 -29.60
C ARG A 19 18.64 -1.52 -29.78
N PRO A 20 19.54 -0.88 -29.01
CA PRO A 20 20.97 -1.18 -29.04
C PRO A 20 21.24 -2.65 -28.70
N GLN A 21 22.20 -3.24 -29.39
CA GLN A 21 22.51 -4.68 -29.27
C GLN A 21 23.76 -4.94 -28.41
N ALA A 22 24.65 -3.95 -28.30
CA ALA A 22 25.91 -4.01 -27.56
C ALA A 22 26.04 -2.82 -26.60
N LEU A 23 26.97 -2.91 -25.63
CA LEU A 23 27.15 -1.85 -24.63
C LEU A 23 27.70 -0.55 -25.23
N GLU A 24 28.52 -0.66 -26.28
CA GLU A 24 29.08 0.48 -27.03
C GLU A 24 27.99 1.27 -27.77
N ASP A 25 26.98 0.55 -28.25
CA ASP A 25 25.82 1.05 -28.97
C ASP A 25 24.81 1.75 -28.05
N PHE A 26 24.87 1.49 -26.75
CA PHE A 26 23.97 2.05 -25.75
C PHE A 26 24.38 3.48 -25.46
N VAL A 27 23.74 4.47 -26.08
CA VAL A 27 24.06 5.90 -25.87
C VAL A 27 23.81 6.32 -24.41
N GLY A 28 24.58 7.28 -23.89
CA GLY A 28 24.41 7.85 -22.55
C GLY A 28 24.80 6.93 -21.40
N GLN A 29 24.40 7.28 -20.17
CA GLN A 29 24.69 6.49 -18.95
C GLN A 29 26.17 6.12 -18.80
N ALA A 30 27.09 7.05 -19.11
CA ALA A 30 28.52 6.75 -19.29
C ALA A 30 29.16 5.99 -18.11
N GLN A 31 28.89 6.43 -16.88
CA GLN A 31 29.43 5.80 -15.68
C GLN A 31 28.85 4.40 -15.43
N LEU A 32 27.54 4.21 -15.65
CA LEU A 32 26.89 2.90 -15.54
C LEU A 32 27.50 1.91 -16.54
N ARG A 33 27.67 2.32 -17.81
CA ARG A 33 28.29 1.48 -18.84
C ARG A 33 29.73 1.11 -18.49
N ALA A 34 30.51 2.07 -18.00
CA ALA A 34 31.90 1.83 -17.61
C ALA A 34 32.00 0.78 -16.49
N ASN A 35 31.17 0.89 -15.45
CA ASN A 35 31.15 -0.07 -14.35
C ASN A 35 30.67 -1.46 -14.84
N LEU A 36 29.58 -1.50 -15.61
CA LEU A 36 29.02 -2.75 -16.10
C LEU A 36 30.00 -3.51 -17.01
N ARG A 37 30.77 -2.79 -17.84
CA ARG A 37 31.85 -3.37 -18.65
C ARG A 37 32.88 -4.10 -17.79
N ILE A 38 33.36 -3.46 -16.72
CA ILE A 38 34.35 -4.05 -15.81
C ILE A 38 33.81 -5.35 -15.20
N PHE A 39 32.55 -5.36 -14.73
CA PHE A 39 31.96 -6.54 -14.11
C PHE A 39 31.76 -7.68 -15.11
N ILE A 40 31.29 -7.38 -16.33
CA ILE A 40 31.14 -8.37 -17.40
C ILE A 40 32.49 -8.96 -17.80
N GLU A 41 33.51 -8.13 -18.02
CA GLU A 41 34.85 -8.60 -18.40
C GLU A 41 35.46 -9.47 -17.30
N ALA A 42 35.31 -9.09 -16.04
CA ALA A 42 35.79 -9.86 -14.90
C ALA A 42 35.10 -11.23 -14.79
N ALA A 43 33.77 -11.29 -14.95
CA ALA A 43 33.02 -12.56 -14.93
C ALA A 43 33.42 -13.48 -16.10
N LYS A 44 33.56 -12.93 -17.31
CA LYS A 44 34.02 -13.67 -18.49
C LYS A 44 35.42 -14.23 -18.32
N ALA A 45 36.35 -13.45 -17.76
CA ALA A 45 37.72 -13.89 -17.53
C ALA A 45 37.81 -15.07 -16.54
N ARG A 46 36.92 -15.11 -15.54
CA ARG A 46 36.84 -16.23 -14.58
C ARG A 46 36.00 -17.41 -15.08
N GLY A 47 35.17 -17.19 -16.10
CA GLY A 47 34.24 -18.21 -16.60
C GLY A 47 33.05 -18.46 -15.65
N GLU A 48 32.77 -17.54 -14.74
CA GLU A 48 31.72 -17.62 -13.71
C GLU A 48 30.44 -16.88 -14.15
N ALA A 49 29.35 -17.08 -13.41
CA ALA A 49 28.17 -16.24 -13.55
C ALA A 49 28.49 -14.82 -13.08
N LEU A 50 27.83 -13.81 -13.66
CA LEU A 50 27.91 -12.44 -13.18
C LEU A 50 27.12 -12.33 -11.86
N ASP A 51 27.63 -11.53 -10.91
CA ASP A 51 26.89 -11.20 -9.70
C ASP A 51 25.51 -10.60 -10.03
N HIS A 52 24.55 -10.80 -9.15
CA HIS A 52 23.19 -10.32 -9.37
C HIS A 52 23.15 -8.79 -9.51
N VAL A 53 22.42 -8.32 -10.53
CA VAL A 53 22.36 -6.91 -10.92
C VAL A 53 20.98 -6.33 -10.61
N LEU A 54 20.94 -5.16 -9.98
CA LEU A 54 19.70 -4.42 -9.77
C LEU A 54 19.71 -3.13 -10.60
N PHE A 55 18.87 -3.07 -11.63
CA PHE A 55 18.60 -1.84 -12.36
C PHE A 55 17.43 -1.09 -11.72
N HIS A 56 17.67 0.14 -11.28
CA HIS A 56 16.59 0.99 -10.78
C HIS A 56 16.57 2.37 -11.43
N GLY A 57 15.36 2.88 -11.65
CA GLY A 57 15.14 4.21 -12.20
C GLY A 57 13.83 4.31 -12.97
N PRO A 58 13.44 5.52 -13.40
CA PRO A 58 12.19 5.77 -14.12
C PRO A 58 11.91 4.82 -15.29
N PRO A 59 10.63 4.64 -15.67
CA PRO A 59 10.28 3.83 -16.83
C PRO A 59 10.85 4.42 -18.12
N GLY A 60 11.12 3.56 -19.11
CA GLY A 60 11.54 3.99 -20.45
C GLY A 60 13.01 4.39 -20.62
N LEU A 61 13.85 4.24 -19.59
CA LEU A 61 15.29 4.55 -19.63
C LEU A 61 16.19 3.44 -20.22
N GLY A 62 15.64 2.27 -20.52
CA GLY A 62 16.37 1.17 -21.16
C GLY A 62 16.79 0.00 -20.25
N LYS A 63 16.20 -0.16 -19.07
CA LYS A 63 16.51 -1.27 -18.12
C LYS A 63 16.46 -2.66 -18.78
N THR A 64 15.34 -2.99 -19.44
CA THR A 64 15.16 -4.26 -20.17
C THR A 64 16.20 -4.43 -21.29
N THR A 65 16.57 -3.33 -21.95
CA THR A 65 17.56 -3.35 -23.04
C THR A 65 18.97 -3.61 -22.50
N LEU A 66 19.33 -2.99 -21.38
CA LEU A 66 20.61 -3.27 -20.70
C LEU A 66 20.69 -4.73 -20.25
N ALA A 67 19.62 -5.30 -19.69
CA ALA A 67 19.61 -6.70 -19.29
C ALA A 67 19.89 -7.66 -20.48
N GLN A 68 19.28 -7.38 -21.64
CA GLN A 68 19.55 -8.13 -22.87
C GLN A 68 20.99 -7.95 -23.36
N ILE A 69 21.53 -6.73 -23.29
CA ILE A 69 22.93 -6.45 -23.64
C ILE A 69 23.87 -7.24 -22.72
N VAL A 70 23.63 -7.26 -21.41
CA VAL A 70 24.45 -8.01 -20.43
C VAL A 70 24.53 -9.49 -20.81
N SER A 71 23.39 -10.14 -21.07
CA SER A 71 23.35 -11.54 -21.49
C SER A 71 24.14 -11.79 -22.78
N ARG A 72 24.03 -10.91 -23.77
CA ARG A 72 24.76 -11.03 -25.04
C ARG A 72 26.26 -10.84 -24.89
N GLU A 73 26.67 -9.85 -24.11
CA GLU A 73 28.09 -9.59 -23.83
C GLU A 73 28.73 -10.76 -23.06
N LEU A 74 27.98 -11.39 -22.15
CA LEU A 74 28.37 -12.62 -21.46
C LEU A 74 28.35 -13.87 -22.36
N GLY A 75 27.57 -13.85 -23.44
CA GLY A 75 27.40 -14.99 -24.35
C GLY A 75 26.57 -16.13 -23.77
N VAL A 76 25.59 -15.82 -22.92
CA VAL A 76 24.75 -16.77 -22.17
C VAL A 76 23.27 -16.62 -22.52
N GLY A 77 22.43 -17.58 -22.14
CA GLY A 77 20.99 -17.50 -22.38
C GLY A 77 20.31 -16.35 -21.63
N PHE A 78 19.17 -15.90 -22.17
CA PHE A 78 18.35 -14.84 -21.59
C PHE A 78 16.93 -15.35 -21.35
N ARG A 79 16.47 -15.31 -20.11
CA ARG A 79 15.08 -15.61 -19.72
C ARG A 79 14.48 -14.36 -19.09
N ALA A 80 13.39 -13.86 -19.65
CA ALA A 80 12.70 -12.67 -19.14
C ALA A 80 11.32 -13.02 -18.60
N THR A 81 10.95 -12.38 -17.50
CA THR A 81 9.63 -12.41 -16.87
C THR A 81 9.38 -11.08 -16.15
N SER A 82 8.24 -10.92 -15.50
CA SER A 82 7.92 -9.76 -14.66
C SER A 82 7.34 -10.19 -13.33
N GLY A 83 7.55 -9.38 -12.29
CA GLY A 83 7.06 -9.62 -10.93
C GLY A 83 5.58 -10.00 -10.88
N PRO A 84 4.67 -9.25 -11.54
CA PRO A 84 3.24 -9.56 -11.55
C PRO A 84 2.87 -10.89 -12.22
N VAL A 85 3.68 -11.38 -13.16
CA VAL A 85 3.45 -12.65 -13.85
C VAL A 85 3.76 -13.84 -12.93
N ILE A 86 4.67 -13.66 -11.97
CA ILE A 86 5.05 -14.69 -11.00
C ILE A 86 4.10 -14.64 -9.80
N ALA A 87 2.95 -15.29 -9.93
CA ALA A 87 1.92 -15.29 -8.90
C ALA A 87 2.22 -16.30 -7.77
N ARG A 88 2.84 -17.44 -8.08
CA ARG A 88 3.05 -18.55 -7.15
C ARG A 88 4.50 -19.04 -7.12
N ALA A 89 4.87 -19.63 -5.99
CA ALA A 89 6.13 -20.34 -5.77
C ALA A 89 6.53 -21.28 -6.92
N GLY A 90 5.56 -22.07 -7.41
CA GLY A 90 5.78 -23.03 -8.49
C GLY A 90 6.16 -22.37 -9.82
N ASP A 91 5.65 -21.16 -10.10
CA ASP A 91 5.94 -20.44 -11.35
C ASP A 91 7.42 -20.02 -11.37
N LEU A 92 7.93 -19.50 -10.26
CA LEU A 92 9.35 -19.15 -10.10
C LEU A 92 10.22 -20.41 -10.13
N ALA A 93 9.82 -21.47 -9.41
CA ALA A 93 10.54 -22.74 -9.37
C ALA A 93 10.70 -23.34 -10.77
N ALA A 94 9.65 -23.32 -11.60
CA ALA A 94 9.70 -23.81 -12.97
C ALA A 94 10.65 -22.99 -13.87
N ILE A 95 10.78 -21.68 -13.62
CA ILE A 95 11.74 -20.85 -14.35
C ILE A 95 13.17 -21.17 -13.91
N LEU A 96 13.43 -21.19 -12.59
CA LEU A 96 14.76 -21.42 -12.02
C LEU A 96 15.34 -22.78 -12.39
N THR A 97 14.52 -23.84 -12.30
CA THR A 97 14.94 -25.21 -12.62
C THR A 97 15.23 -25.46 -14.10
N ASN A 98 14.75 -24.58 -15.00
CA ASN A 98 15.01 -24.66 -16.44
C ASN A 98 16.19 -23.79 -16.91
N LEU A 99 16.83 -23.04 -16.02
CA LEU A 99 17.99 -22.22 -16.36
C LEU A 99 19.19 -23.08 -16.74
N GLN A 100 19.98 -22.63 -17.71
CA GLN A 100 21.29 -23.22 -18.00
C GLN A 100 22.39 -22.53 -17.17
N PRO A 101 23.55 -23.17 -16.96
CA PRO A 101 24.65 -22.54 -16.23
C PRO A 101 25.06 -21.19 -16.82
N ARG A 102 25.07 -20.18 -15.95
CA ARG A 102 25.38 -18.76 -16.19
C ARG A 102 24.32 -18.00 -16.97
N ASP A 103 23.13 -18.56 -17.19
CA ASP A 103 22.04 -17.84 -17.81
C ASP A 103 21.65 -16.58 -17.02
N VAL A 104 21.12 -15.60 -17.74
CA VAL A 104 20.55 -14.39 -17.16
C VAL A 104 19.05 -14.58 -17.00
N LEU A 105 18.58 -14.51 -15.75
CA LEU A 105 17.15 -14.39 -15.42
C LEU A 105 16.82 -12.92 -15.17
N PHE A 106 16.01 -12.32 -16.04
CA PHE A 106 15.53 -10.95 -15.92
C PHE A 106 14.11 -10.91 -15.36
N ILE A 107 13.93 -10.20 -14.24
CA ILE A 107 12.61 -9.95 -13.64
C ILE A 107 12.34 -8.44 -13.67
N ASP A 108 11.46 -8.00 -14.57
CA ASP A 108 10.97 -6.61 -14.56
C ASP A 108 9.95 -6.40 -13.44
N GLU A 109 9.81 -5.17 -12.95
CA GLU A 109 8.94 -4.86 -11.81
C GLU A 109 9.13 -5.81 -10.61
N ILE A 110 10.39 -6.14 -10.29
CA ILE A 110 10.72 -7.14 -9.24
C ILE A 110 10.12 -6.79 -7.86
N HIS A 111 9.85 -5.50 -7.61
CA HIS A 111 9.18 -5.01 -6.41
C HIS A 111 7.69 -5.42 -6.29
N ARG A 112 7.11 -6.02 -7.33
CA ARG A 112 5.73 -6.51 -7.34
C ARG A 112 5.64 -8.02 -7.10
N LEU A 113 6.75 -8.69 -6.80
CA LEU A 113 6.73 -10.07 -6.34
C LEU A 113 5.95 -10.17 -5.03
N SER A 114 5.20 -11.26 -4.87
CA SER A 114 4.56 -11.54 -3.58
C SER A 114 5.62 -11.92 -2.54
N PRO A 115 5.41 -11.60 -1.24
CA PRO A 115 6.38 -11.96 -0.20
C PRO A 115 6.74 -13.45 -0.18
N ALA A 116 5.77 -14.33 -0.44
CA ALA A 116 5.99 -15.78 -0.50
C ALA A 116 6.91 -16.20 -1.67
N VAL A 117 6.83 -15.50 -2.80
CA VAL A 117 7.73 -15.75 -3.94
C VAL A 117 9.11 -15.15 -3.69
N GLU A 118 9.16 -13.99 -3.03
CA GLU A 118 10.42 -13.32 -2.65
C GLU A 118 11.24 -14.18 -1.68
N GLU A 119 10.60 -14.81 -0.70
CA GLU A 119 11.26 -15.72 0.26
C GLU A 119 11.92 -16.92 -0.41
N ILE A 120 11.32 -17.44 -1.48
CA ILE A 120 11.88 -18.56 -2.27
C ILE A 120 13.08 -18.11 -3.10
N LEU A 121 13.13 -16.83 -3.47
CA LEU A 121 14.20 -16.28 -4.27
C LEU A 121 15.50 -16.09 -3.45
N TYR A 122 15.42 -15.96 -2.12
CA TYR A 122 16.62 -15.73 -1.30
C TYR A 122 17.63 -16.88 -1.36
N PRO A 123 17.26 -18.16 -1.08
CA PRO A 123 18.20 -19.27 -1.18
C PRO A 123 18.71 -19.48 -2.62
N ALA A 124 17.86 -19.19 -3.62
CA ALA A 124 18.23 -19.29 -5.02
C ALA A 124 19.32 -18.29 -5.42
N MET A 125 19.34 -17.10 -4.79
CA MET A 125 20.36 -16.07 -5.03
C MET A 125 21.64 -16.30 -4.22
N GLU A 126 21.53 -16.82 -2.99
CA GLU A 126 22.68 -16.95 -2.09
C GLU A 126 23.45 -18.25 -2.28
N ASP A 127 22.72 -19.37 -2.33
CA ASP A 127 23.28 -20.71 -2.29
C ASP A 127 23.03 -21.49 -3.59
N PHE A 128 22.31 -20.90 -4.56
CA PHE A 128 21.84 -21.54 -5.79
C PHE A 128 20.98 -22.78 -5.52
N GLU A 129 20.05 -22.65 -4.58
CA GLU A 129 19.16 -23.73 -4.13
C GLU A 129 17.71 -23.22 -4.00
N LEU A 130 16.78 -24.00 -3.47
CA LEU A 130 15.85 -24.84 -4.25
C LEU A 130 14.85 -25.53 -3.35
N ASP A 131 14.38 -24.88 -2.28
CA ASP A 131 13.55 -25.56 -1.27
C ASP A 131 12.08 -25.60 -1.69
N ILE A 132 11.64 -26.76 -2.17
CA ILE A 132 10.24 -27.01 -2.54
C ILE A 132 9.58 -27.94 -1.53
N ILE A 133 8.46 -27.52 -0.96
CA ILE A 133 7.62 -28.36 -0.12
C ILE A 133 6.76 -29.24 -1.03
N ILE A 134 7.00 -30.55 -1.01
CA ILE A 134 6.24 -31.55 -1.77
C ILE A 134 5.29 -32.28 -0.83
N GLY A 135 4.00 -32.24 -1.14
CA GLY A 135 2.92 -32.86 -0.36
C GLY A 135 2.21 -31.87 0.56
N GLU A 136 1.12 -32.32 1.20
CA GLU A 136 0.29 -31.48 2.07
C GLU A 136 0.19 -32.03 3.50
N GLY A 137 0.07 -31.13 4.47
CA GLY A 137 -0.13 -31.48 5.88
C GLY A 137 1.15 -31.92 6.60
N PRO A 138 1.04 -32.63 7.73
CA PRO A 138 2.20 -33.05 8.55
C PRO A 138 3.18 -34.01 7.85
N ALA A 139 2.78 -34.57 6.70
CA ALA A 139 3.59 -35.46 5.88
C ALA A 139 4.30 -34.73 4.72
N ALA A 140 4.09 -33.42 4.58
CA ALA A 140 4.79 -32.63 3.59
C ALA A 140 6.30 -32.67 3.86
N ARG A 141 7.09 -32.98 2.83
CA ARG A 141 8.54 -33.06 2.92
C ARG A 141 9.15 -31.93 2.13
N SER A 142 10.14 -31.25 2.70
CA SER A 142 10.96 -30.30 1.94
C SER A 142 11.95 -31.09 1.09
N VAL A 143 11.99 -30.80 -0.21
CA VAL A 143 12.98 -31.32 -1.14
C VAL A 143 13.80 -30.14 -1.63
N ARG A 144 15.11 -30.20 -1.41
CA ARG A 144 16.08 -29.24 -1.90
C ARG A 144 16.54 -29.64 -3.29
N ILE A 145 16.52 -28.69 -4.22
CA ILE A 145 16.92 -28.87 -5.61
C ILE A 145 18.11 -27.95 -5.89
N ASP A 146 19.24 -28.52 -6.30
CA ASP A 146 20.40 -27.71 -6.67
C ASP A 146 20.12 -26.99 -8.00
N LEU A 147 20.33 -25.68 -8.03
CA LEU A 147 20.22 -24.85 -9.23
C LEU A 147 21.62 -24.62 -9.83
N PRO A 148 21.71 -24.50 -11.16
CA PRO A 148 22.95 -24.06 -11.78
C PRO A 148 23.23 -22.60 -11.40
N PRO A 149 24.50 -22.18 -11.21
CA PRO A 149 24.84 -20.78 -10.98
C PRO A 149 24.29 -19.90 -12.10
N PHE A 150 23.55 -18.86 -11.77
CA PHE A 150 22.88 -17.97 -12.73
C PHE A 150 23.00 -16.51 -12.30
N THR A 151 22.68 -15.59 -13.21
CA THR A 151 22.66 -14.16 -12.90
C THR A 151 21.22 -13.66 -12.87
N LEU A 152 20.71 -13.31 -11.69
CA LEU A 152 19.47 -12.55 -11.56
C LEU A 152 19.70 -11.07 -11.91
N ILE A 153 18.90 -10.53 -12.82
CA ILE A 153 18.80 -9.10 -13.09
C ILE A 153 17.41 -8.62 -12.71
N GLY A 154 17.31 -7.86 -11.63
CA GLY A 154 16.06 -7.22 -11.19
C GLY A 154 15.91 -5.81 -11.77
N ALA A 155 14.72 -5.45 -12.24
CA ALA A 155 14.41 -4.07 -12.61
C ALA A 155 13.26 -3.48 -11.77
N THR A 156 13.45 -2.24 -11.32
CA THR A 156 12.42 -1.50 -10.56
C THR A 156 12.39 -0.01 -10.90
N THR A 157 11.27 0.65 -10.67
CA THR A 157 11.14 2.11 -10.84
C THR A 157 11.89 2.88 -9.75
N ARG A 158 11.93 2.33 -8.52
CA ARG A 158 12.60 2.91 -7.37
C ARG A 158 13.24 1.82 -6.50
N SER A 159 14.46 2.05 -6.02
CA SER A 159 15.19 1.11 -5.16
C SER A 159 14.59 0.96 -3.75
N GLY A 160 13.71 1.88 -3.34
CA GLY A 160 13.00 1.82 -2.05
C GLY A 160 11.72 0.97 -2.06
N LEU A 161 11.30 0.44 -3.23
CA LEU A 161 10.11 -0.41 -3.35
C LEU A 161 10.40 -1.89 -3.10
N ILE A 162 11.67 -2.29 -3.11
CA ILE A 162 12.10 -3.65 -2.79
C ILE A 162 12.44 -3.75 -1.31
N THR A 163 12.24 -4.93 -0.73
CA THR A 163 12.57 -5.17 0.67
C THR A 163 14.09 -5.06 0.88
N ARG A 164 14.50 -4.74 2.11
CA ARG A 164 15.92 -4.68 2.47
C ARG A 164 16.64 -6.03 2.25
N PRO A 165 16.08 -7.19 2.64
CA PRO A 165 16.70 -8.49 2.39
C PRO A 165 16.99 -8.77 0.91
N LEU A 166 16.03 -8.50 0.03
CA LEU A 166 16.22 -8.70 -1.42
C LEU A 166 17.26 -7.74 -1.99
N ARG A 167 17.23 -6.47 -1.58
CA ARG A 167 18.17 -5.46 -2.06
C ARG A 167 19.62 -5.77 -1.71
N GLU A 168 19.88 -6.28 -0.51
CA GLU A 168 21.23 -6.58 -0.04
C GLU A 168 21.88 -7.77 -0.78
N ARG A 169 21.08 -8.62 -1.46
CA ARG A 169 21.56 -9.76 -2.27
C ARG A 169 21.95 -9.38 -3.70
N PHE A 170 21.70 -8.13 -4.11
CA PHE A 170 22.19 -7.62 -5.39
C PHE A 170 23.59 -7.04 -5.23
N GLY A 171 24.60 -7.78 -5.69
CA GLY A 171 26.00 -7.34 -5.66
C GLY A 171 26.29 -6.11 -6.52
N ILE A 172 25.48 -5.86 -7.56
CA ILE A 172 25.68 -4.77 -8.51
C ILE A 172 24.42 -3.88 -8.61
N PRO A 173 24.22 -2.89 -7.71
CA PRO A 173 23.13 -1.94 -7.81
C PRO A 173 23.47 -0.78 -8.75
N LEU A 174 22.70 -0.61 -9.82
CA LEU A 174 22.92 0.40 -10.86
C LEU A 174 21.68 1.30 -11.07
N ARG A 175 21.88 2.61 -10.87
CA ARG A 175 20.86 3.63 -11.07
C ARG A 175 20.89 4.19 -12.48
N LEU A 176 19.77 4.11 -13.20
CA LEU A 176 19.59 4.82 -14.45
C LEU A 176 19.10 6.24 -14.19
N GLN A 177 19.67 7.20 -14.92
CA GLN A 177 19.30 8.62 -14.85
C GLN A 177 18.58 9.06 -16.13
N PHE A 178 17.89 10.20 -16.08
CA PHE A 178 17.34 10.80 -17.29
C PHE A 178 18.47 11.22 -18.23
N TYR A 179 18.21 11.09 -19.53
CA TYR A 179 19.16 11.42 -20.59
C TYR A 179 19.16 12.91 -20.85
N THR A 180 20.31 13.43 -21.26
CA THR A 180 20.39 14.84 -21.70
C THR A 180 19.78 14.99 -23.09
N PRO A 181 19.35 16.20 -23.49
CA PRO A 181 18.86 16.46 -24.85
C PRO A 181 19.89 16.06 -25.93
N GLU A 182 21.18 16.24 -25.66
CA GLU A 182 22.27 15.88 -26.58
C GLU A 182 22.39 14.37 -26.73
N GLU A 183 22.29 13.62 -25.63
CA GLU A 183 22.27 12.15 -25.67
C GLU A 183 21.03 11.63 -26.41
N LEU A 184 19.87 12.24 -26.18
CA LEU A 184 18.63 11.89 -26.87
C LEU A 184 18.68 12.22 -28.36
N GLN A 185 19.33 13.32 -28.76
CA GLN A 185 19.52 13.69 -30.16
C GLN A 185 20.29 12.59 -30.92
N LEU A 186 21.32 12.01 -30.30
CA LEU A 186 22.05 10.88 -30.87
C LEU A 186 21.16 9.63 -31.01
N ILE A 187 20.32 9.35 -30.01
CA ILE A 187 19.36 8.23 -30.04
C ILE A 187 18.33 8.42 -31.16
N VAL A 188 17.75 9.62 -31.26
CA VAL A 188 16.77 9.98 -32.30
C VAL A 188 17.41 9.90 -33.69
N GLY A 189 18.62 10.44 -33.86
CA GLY A 189 19.35 10.37 -35.14
C GLY A 189 19.72 8.95 -35.54
N ARG A 190 20.06 8.06 -34.59
CA ARG A 190 20.19 6.62 -34.87
C ARG A 190 18.85 6.01 -35.28
N GLY A 191 17.78 6.30 -34.54
CA GLY A 191 16.45 5.78 -34.84
C GLY A 191 15.97 6.19 -36.23
N ALA A 192 16.21 7.43 -36.65
CA ALA A 192 15.81 7.93 -37.96
C ALA A 192 16.51 7.16 -39.09
N ARG A 193 17.81 6.87 -38.94
CA ARG A 193 18.56 6.03 -39.87
C ARG A 193 17.98 4.62 -39.98
N VAL A 194 17.64 4.00 -38.85
CA VAL A 194 17.00 2.67 -38.84
C VAL A 194 15.64 2.69 -39.53
N LEU A 195 14.88 3.78 -39.39
CA LEU A 195 13.56 3.96 -40.00
C LEU A 195 13.62 4.47 -41.46
N ASN A 196 14.81 4.64 -42.04
CA ASN A 196 15.02 5.26 -43.35
C ASN A 196 14.32 6.62 -43.50
N MET A 197 14.34 7.43 -42.43
CA MET A 197 13.75 8.76 -42.39
C MET A 197 14.86 9.81 -42.53
N PRO A 198 14.84 10.66 -43.58
CA PRO A 198 15.75 11.79 -43.69
C PRO A 198 15.44 12.81 -42.58
N LEU A 199 16.35 12.93 -41.63
CA LEU A 199 16.20 13.78 -40.44
C LEU A 199 17.47 14.59 -40.25
N THR A 200 17.31 15.90 -40.22
CA THR A 200 18.39 16.84 -39.92
C THR A 200 18.81 16.77 -38.45
N THR A 201 20.00 17.29 -38.15
CA THR A 201 20.50 17.39 -36.77
C THR A 201 19.60 18.28 -35.89
N ASP A 202 19.12 19.41 -36.40
CA ASP A 202 18.22 20.32 -35.69
C ASP A 202 16.82 19.74 -35.52
N GLY A 203 16.28 19.02 -36.51
CA GLY A 203 15.05 18.25 -36.38
C GLY A 203 15.14 17.17 -35.30
N ALA A 204 16.25 16.42 -35.25
CA ALA A 204 16.51 15.46 -34.18
C ALA A 204 16.61 16.14 -32.81
N GLY A 205 17.23 17.32 -32.73
CA GLY A 205 17.33 18.13 -31.52
C GLY A 205 15.96 18.61 -31.01
N GLU A 206 15.04 18.95 -31.91
CA GLU A 206 13.68 19.36 -31.56
C GLU A 206 12.88 18.21 -30.92
N ILE A 207 12.94 17.01 -31.51
CA ILE A 207 12.33 15.81 -30.94
C ILE A 207 12.96 15.50 -29.58
N ALA A 208 14.29 15.55 -29.48
CA ALA A 208 15.03 15.23 -28.27
C ALA A 208 14.65 16.13 -27.08
N ARG A 209 14.55 17.46 -27.28
CA ARG A 209 14.14 18.41 -26.24
C ARG A 209 12.75 18.11 -25.67
N ARG A 210 11.84 17.58 -26.49
CA ARG A 210 10.46 17.24 -26.09
C ARG A 210 10.28 15.80 -25.59
N SER A 211 11.38 15.04 -25.47
CA SER A 211 11.34 13.61 -25.14
C SER A 211 11.47 13.30 -23.63
N ARG A 212 11.34 14.31 -22.78
CA ARG A 212 11.30 14.17 -21.31
C ARG A 212 12.50 13.44 -20.69
N GLY A 213 13.68 13.52 -21.32
CA GLY A 213 14.86 12.77 -20.86
C GLY A 213 14.75 11.25 -21.02
N THR A 214 13.80 10.75 -21.82
CA THR A 214 13.50 9.31 -21.94
C THR A 214 13.61 8.79 -23.38
N PRO A 215 14.45 7.76 -23.64
CA PRO A 215 14.58 7.14 -24.96
C PRO A 215 13.27 6.55 -25.50
N ARG A 216 12.43 5.96 -24.63
CA ARG A 216 11.12 5.42 -25.03
C ARG A 216 10.20 6.50 -25.62
N VAL A 217 10.14 7.69 -25.00
CA VAL A 217 9.34 8.80 -25.52
C VAL A 217 9.97 9.33 -26.81
N ALA A 218 11.28 9.49 -26.87
CA ALA A 218 12.00 9.89 -28.08
C ALA A 218 11.68 8.99 -29.28
N GLY A 219 11.77 7.67 -29.11
CA GLY A 219 11.43 6.71 -30.18
C GLY A 219 9.96 6.80 -30.61
N ARG A 220 9.04 6.96 -29.66
CA ARG A 220 7.61 7.14 -29.94
C ARG A 220 7.35 8.44 -30.73
N LEU A 221 7.92 9.55 -30.30
CA LEU A 221 7.76 10.84 -30.97
C LEU A 221 8.37 10.80 -32.37
N LEU A 222 9.56 10.23 -32.54
CA LEU A 222 10.20 10.07 -33.84
C LEU A 222 9.30 9.30 -34.83
N ARG A 223 8.71 8.17 -34.41
CA ARG A 223 7.79 7.41 -35.25
C ARG A 223 6.58 8.26 -35.68
N ARG A 224 6.00 9.04 -34.76
CA ARG A 224 4.87 9.92 -35.09
C ARG A 224 5.27 11.07 -36.01
N VAL A 225 6.41 11.71 -35.78
CA VAL A 225 6.92 12.76 -36.67
C VAL A 225 7.18 12.21 -38.07
N ARG A 226 7.71 10.99 -38.18
CA ARG A 226 7.83 10.29 -39.47
C ARG A 226 6.49 10.10 -40.16
N ASP A 227 5.47 9.66 -39.42
CA ASP A 227 4.13 9.44 -39.98
C ASP A 227 3.54 10.75 -40.55
N PHE A 228 3.72 11.89 -39.86
CA PHE A 228 3.31 13.21 -40.38
C PHE A 228 4.13 13.65 -41.59
N ALA A 229 5.46 13.52 -41.53
CA ALA A 229 6.35 13.91 -42.62
C ALA A 229 6.06 13.14 -43.92
N ALA A 230 5.73 11.85 -43.80
CA ALA A 230 5.38 11.00 -44.94
C ALA A 230 4.10 11.48 -45.65
N VAL A 231 3.10 11.95 -44.91
CA VAL A 231 1.83 12.45 -45.49
C VAL A 231 2.01 13.85 -46.08
N GLU A 232 2.78 14.71 -45.43
CA GLU A 232 3.00 16.08 -45.90
C GLU A 232 4.03 16.18 -47.04
N SER A 233 4.58 15.04 -47.49
CA SER A 233 5.64 14.98 -48.51
C SER A 233 6.86 15.83 -48.16
N ALA A 234 7.15 15.96 -46.86
CA ALA A 234 8.37 16.62 -46.40
C ALA A 234 9.57 15.74 -46.78
N GLY A 235 10.45 16.25 -47.65
CA GLY A 235 11.62 15.49 -48.11
C GLY A 235 12.58 15.18 -46.96
N GLU A 236 13.06 16.23 -46.29
CA GLU A 236 13.93 16.13 -45.12
C GLU A 236 13.26 16.82 -43.92
N VAL A 237 13.25 16.16 -42.76
CA VAL A 237 12.60 16.69 -41.57
C VAL A 237 13.58 17.60 -40.81
N ASP A 238 13.27 18.90 -40.83
CA ASP A 238 13.94 19.97 -40.10
C ASP A 238 13.26 20.29 -38.76
N ALA A 239 13.83 21.23 -37.99
CA ALA A 239 13.23 21.66 -36.72
C ALA A 239 11.81 22.22 -36.88
N ALA A 240 11.50 22.91 -37.99
CA ALA A 240 10.19 23.49 -38.23
C ALA A 240 9.12 22.41 -38.51
N THR A 241 9.47 21.43 -39.33
CA THR A 241 8.62 20.27 -39.64
C THR A 241 8.38 19.43 -38.39
N ALA A 242 9.43 19.19 -37.60
CA ALA A 242 9.32 18.48 -36.32
C ALA A 242 8.43 19.23 -35.31
N ASP A 243 8.60 20.54 -35.13
CA ASP A 243 7.75 21.38 -34.28
C ASP A 243 6.27 21.33 -34.73
N GLY A 244 6.02 21.45 -36.04
CA GLY A 244 4.67 21.36 -36.61
C GLY A 244 3.99 20.03 -36.28
N ALA A 245 4.69 18.92 -36.51
CA ALA A 245 4.18 17.58 -36.17
C ALA A 245 3.95 17.40 -34.65
N LEU A 246 4.90 17.85 -33.82
CA LEU A 246 4.82 17.70 -32.36
C LEU A 246 3.68 18.54 -31.75
N ARG A 247 3.41 19.74 -32.28
CA ARG A 247 2.25 20.55 -31.87
C ARG A 247 0.92 19.88 -32.20
N ARG A 248 0.81 19.21 -33.35
CA ARG A 248 -0.40 18.44 -33.72
C ARG A 248 -0.61 17.21 -32.84
N LEU A 249 0.47 16.66 -32.29
CA LEU A 249 0.43 15.63 -31.25
C LEU A 249 0.15 16.21 -29.85
N GLU A 250 -0.10 17.52 -29.77
CA GLU A 250 -0.32 18.24 -28.53
C GLU A 250 0.87 18.15 -27.57
N VAL A 251 2.10 18.04 -28.09
CA VAL A 251 3.34 18.07 -27.31
C VAL A 251 3.94 19.47 -27.39
N ASP A 252 4.01 20.14 -26.24
CA ASP A 252 4.50 21.51 -26.16
C ASP A 252 6.04 21.60 -26.24
N ALA A 253 6.58 22.81 -26.21
CA ALA A 253 8.03 23.05 -26.27
C ALA A 253 8.81 22.47 -25.08
N ARG A 254 8.14 22.19 -23.95
CA ARG A 254 8.72 21.54 -22.76
C ARG A 254 8.53 20.01 -22.78
N GLY A 255 7.93 19.46 -23.83
CA GLY A 255 7.65 18.03 -23.94
C GLY A 255 6.41 17.55 -23.19
N LEU A 256 5.63 18.45 -22.59
CA LEU A 256 4.39 18.13 -21.88
C LEU A 256 3.28 17.82 -22.88
N ASP A 257 2.57 16.71 -22.67
CA ASP A 257 1.43 16.32 -23.50
C ASP A 257 0.09 16.85 -22.96
N ALA A 258 -0.99 16.46 -23.62
CA ALA A 258 -2.35 16.81 -23.24
C ALA A 258 -2.70 16.38 -21.81
N MET A 259 -2.27 15.19 -21.39
CA MET A 259 -2.58 14.64 -20.07
C MET A 259 -1.79 15.34 -18.97
N ASP A 260 -0.52 15.68 -19.21
CA ASP A 260 0.28 16.49 -18.29
C ASP A 260 -0.38 17.86 -18.04
N ARG A 261 -0.84 18.51 -19.11
CA ARG A 261 -1.53 19.80 -19.02
C ARG A 261 -2.88 19.68 -18.32
N ARG A 262 -3.66 18.63 -18.60
CA ARG A 262 -4.91 18.34 -17.88
C ARG A 262 -4.66 18.09 -16.39
N TYR A 263 -3.60 17.37 -16.04
CA TYR A 263 -3.20 17.13 -14.66
C TYR A 263 -2.89 18.44 -13.93
N LEU A 264 -2.00 19.26 -14.48
CA LEU A 264 -1.62 20.55 -13.89
C LEU A 264 -2.82 21.51 -13.83
N GLY A 265 -3.61 21.58 -14.90
CA GLY A 265 -4.81 22.40 -15.00
C GLY A 265 -5.88 22.00 -13.97
N CYS A 266 -6.13 20.70 -13.79
CA CYS A 266 -7.03 20.19 -12.75
C CYS A 266 -6.54 20.61 -11.36
N LEU A 267 -5.23 20.51 -11.08
CA LEU A 267 -4.67 20.87 -9.79
C LEU A 267 -4.80 22.37 -9.50
N ALA A 268 -4.60 23.23 -10.52
CA ALA A 268 -4.77 24.67 -10.40
C ALA A 268 -6.25 25.09 -10.28
N GLN A 269 -7.09 24.66 -11.21
CA GLN A 269 -8.45 25.20 -11.38
C GLN A 269 -9.43 24.62 -10.37
N ASN A 270 -9.35 23.31 -10.10
CA ASN A 270 -10.32 22.64 -9.23
C ASN A 270 -9.89 22.68 -7.76
N TYR A 271 -8.59 22.77 -7.49
CA TYR A 271 -8.04 22.64 -6.14
C TYR A 271 -7.10 23.78 -5.73
N GLY A 272 -7.06 24.88 -6.49
CA GLY A 272 -6.31 26.09 -6.13
C GLY A 272 -4.79 25.89 -6.02
N GLY A 273 -4.23 24.84 -6.64
CA GLY A 273 -2.82 24.46 -6.52
C GLY A 273 -2.51 23.41 -5.46
N GLY A 274 -3.52 22.86 -4.77
CA GLY A 274 -3.40 21.79 -3.78
C GLY A 274 -3.23 22.27 -2.32
N PRO A 275 -2.97 21.36 -1.36
CA PRO A 275 -2.63 19.94 -1.52
C PRO A 275 -3.81 19.03 -1.86
N VAL A 276 -3.59 18.04 -2.74
CA VAL A 276 -4.59 17.03 -3.17
C VAL A 276 -4.03 15.61 -3.12
N GLY A 277 -4.82 14.64 -2.62
CA GLY A 277 -4.45 13.23 -2.63
C GLY A 277 -4.35 12.64 -4.05
N ALA A 278 -3.51 11.61 -4.24
CA ALA A 278 -3.38 10.92 -5.53
C ALA A 278 -4.72 10.34 -6.00
N GLU A 279 -5.47 9.73 -5.09
CA GLU A 279 -6.77 9.11 -5.41
C GLU A 279 -7.79 10.13 -5.89
N THR A 280 -7.81 11.32 -5.28
CA THR A 280 -8.70 12.41 -5.67
C THR A 280 -8.34 12.94 -7.06
N LEU A 281 -7.05 13.06 -7.37
CA LEU A 281 -6.58 13.44 -8.72
C LEU A 281 -6.88 12.35 -9.75
N ALA A 282 -6.68 11.09 -9.40
CA ALA A 282 -7.02 9.92 -10.21
C ALA A 282 -8.50 9.93 -10.59
N ALA A 283 -9.37 10.09 -9.59
CA ALA A 283 -10.82 10.19 -9.80
C ALA A 283 -11.20 11.39 -10.68
N ALA A 284 -10.63 12.58 -10.41
CA ALA A 284 -10.94 13.79 -11.17
C ALA A 284 -10.48 13.74 -12.64
N LEU A 285 -9.36 13.06 -12.90
CA LEU A 285 -8.81 12.89 -14.24
C LEU A 285 -9.38 11.67 -14.98
N SER A 286 -10.16 10.83 -14.30
CA SER A 286 -10.64 9.52 -14.79
C SER A 286 -9.49 8.59 -15.18
N GLU A 287 -8.44 8.59 -14.38
CA GLU A 287 -7.21 7.80 -14.59
C GLU A 287 -6.94 6.87 -13.40
N GLN A 288 -6.13 5.84 -13.62
CA GLN A 288 -5.66 5.00 -12.52
C GLN A 288 -4.56 5.72 -11.73
N ARG A 289 -4.53 5.47 -10.41
CA ARG A 289 -3.52 6.05 -9.51
C ARG A 289 -2.09 5.74 -9.95
N ASP A 290 -1.85 4.51 -10.36
CA ASP A 290 -0.51 4.05 -10.76
C ASP A 290 -0.03 4.79 -12.03
N VAL A 291 -0.93 5.03 -12.99
CA VAL A 291 -0.64 5.81 -14.20
C VAL A 291 -0.19 7.23 -13.83
N ILE A 292 -0.89 7.86 -12.88
CA ILE A 292 -0.50 9.19 -12.39
C ILE A 292 0.89 9.15 -11.74
N GLU A 293 1.10 8.25 -10.77
CA GLU A 293 2.32 8.25 -9.96
C GLU A 293 3.58 7.80 -10.72
N GLU A 294 3.42 6.96 -11.75
CA GLU A 294 4.50 6.32 -12.47
C GLU A 294 4.75 6.88 -13.88
N VAL A 295 3.73 7.44 -14.53
CA VAL A 295 3.84 7.96 -15.90
C VAL A 295 3.88 9.48 -15.94
N ILE A 296 2.97 10.16 -15.22
CA ILE A 296 2.78 11.62 -15.31
C ILE A 296 3.67 12.36 -14.31
N GLU A 297 3.51 12.08 -13.01
CA GLU A 297 4.16 12.82 -11.94
C GLU A 297 5.71 12.86 -12.03
N PRO A 298 6.44 11.80 -12.44
CA PRO A 298 7.90 11.81 -12.39
C PRO A 298 8.54 12.96 -13.17
N TYR A 299 8.03 13.26 -14.38
CA TYR A 299 8.58 14.34 -15.19
C TYR A 299 8.15 15.72 -14.68
N LEU A 300 6.91 15.85 -14.18
CA LEU A 300 6.43 17.10 -13.60
C LEU A 300 7.20 17.48 -12.32
N LEU A 301 7.53 16.49 -11.49
CA LEU A 301 8.38 16.66 -10.30
C LEU A 301 9.81 17.05 -10.71
N GLN A 302 10.36 16.40 -11.74
CA GLN A 302 11.71 16.70 -12.23
C GLN A 302 11.81 18.12 -12.82
N GLN A 303 10.80 18.56 -13.58
CA GLN A 303 10.70 19.93 -14.09
C GLN A 303 10.36 20.94 -12.97
N GLY A 304 10.15 20.46 -11.75
CA GLY A 304 9.81 21.27 -10.59
C GLY A 304 8.46 21.97 -10.71
N LEU A 305 7.55 21.53 -11.57
CA LEU A 305 6.20 22.09 -11.75
C LEU A 305 5.22 21.59 -10.67
N LEU A 306 5.55 20.44 -10.09
CA LEU A 306 4.79 19.74 -9.08
C LEU A 306 5.69 19.47 -7.87
N GLN A 307 5.10 19.39 -6.68
CA GLN A 307 5.74 18.89 -5.47
C GLN A 307 4.84 17.91 -4.72
N ARG A 308 5.43 16.96 -3.99
CA ARG A 308 4.72 16.03 -3.10
C ARG A 308 4.91 16.47 -1.65
N THR A 309 3.81 16.58 -0.91
CA THR A 309 3.79 16.86 0.53
C THR A 309 3.08 15.72 1.27
N PRO A 310 3.23 15.59 2.61
CA PRO A 310 2.46 14.62 3.38
C PRO A 310 0.94 14.77 3.24
N ARG A 311 0.46 15.97 2.91
CA ARG A 311 -0.96 16.28 2.72
C ARG A 311 -1.45 16.04 1.29
N GLY A 312 -0.56 15.81 0.34
CA GLY A 312 -0.90 15.64 -1.08
C GLY A 312 0.04 16.37 -2.04
N ARG A 313 -0.35 16.38 -3.31
CA ARG A 313 0.36 17.02 -4.42
C ARG A 313 -0.01 18.49 -4.50
N MET A 314 0.99 19.32 -4.77
CA MET A 314 0.83 20.77 -4.88
C MET A 314 1.57 21.29 -6.11
N LEU A 315 1.03 22.33 -6.75
CA LEU A 315 1.77 23.09 -7.75
C LEU A 315 2.85 23.92 -7.06
N THR A 316 3.99 24.03 -7.73
CA THR A 316 5.04 24.97 -7.36
C THR A 316 4.81 26.32 -8.04
N ARG A 317 5.61 27.33 -7.68
CA ARG A 317 5.61 28.63 -8.36
C ARG A 317 5.83 28.51 -9.87
N SER A 318 6.73 27.63 -10.31
CA SER A 318 6.97 27.40 -11.74
C SER A 318 5.81 26.65 -12.40
N GLY A 319 5.10 25.78 -11.66
CA GLY A 319 3.85 25.14 -12.12
C GLY A 319 2.74 26.14 -12.43
N PHE A 320 2.51 27.10 -11.52
CA PHE A 320 1.58 28.21 -11.77
C PHE A 320 2.00 29.07 -12.96
N GLY A 321 3.28 29.46 -13.01
CA GLY A 321 3.82 30.26 -14.11
C GLY A 321 3.72 29.57 -15.47
N TYR A 322 3.88 28.24 -15.52
CA TYR A 322 3.68 27.45 -16.73
C TYR A 322 2.23 27.49 -17.24
N LEU A 323 1.25 27.48 -16.34
CA LEU A 323 -0.17 27.62 -16.69
C LEU A 323 -0.59 29.07 -17.02
N GLY A 324 0.33 30.04 -16.92
CA GLY A 324 0.03 31.46 -17.08
C GLY A 324 -0.79 32.04 -15.91
N LEU A 325 -0.74 31.40 -14.74
CA LEU A 325 -1.46 31.80 -13.53
C LEU A 325 -0.51 32.43 -12.50
N GLU A 326 -1.01 33.37 -11.70
CA GLU A 326 -0.27 33.88 -10.54
C GLU A 326 -0.37 32.91 -9.36
N ALA A 327 0.76 32.64 -8.71
CA ALA A 327 0.79 31.81 -7.50
C ALA A 327 0.13 32.55 -6.32
N PRO A 328 -0.74 31.90 -5.52
CA PRO A 328 -1.34 32.52 -4.34
C PRO A 328 -0.29 33.01 -3.34
N ARG A 329 -0.42 34.23 -2.80
CA ARG A 329 0.58 34.82 -1.87
C ARG A 329 0.89 33.94 -0.65
N ALA A 330 -0.13 33.30 -0.06
CA ALA A 330 0.05 32.38 1.07
C ALA A 330 0.92 31.15 0.74
N LEU A 331 0.92 30.71 -0.53
CA LEU A 331 1.74 29.60 -1.00
C LEU A 331 3.21 30.02 -1.16
N VAL A 332 3.46 31.26 -1.59
CA VAL A 332 4.81 31.82 -1.74
C VAL A 332 5.51 31.92 -0.38
N GLU A 333 4.80 32.40 0.65
CA GLU A 333 5.34 32.48 2.02
C GLU A 333 5.64 31.09 2.62
N GLN A 334 4.78 30.10 2.38
CA GLN A 334 5.02 28.71 2.83
C GLN A 334 6.15 28.00 2.10
N LEU A 335 6.38 28.30 0.82
CA LEU A 335 7.46 27.71 0.03
C LEU A 335 8.83 28.29 0.39
N ASP A 336 8.92 29.60 0.62
CA ASP A 336 10.18 30.27 1.01
C ASP A 336 10.68 29.76 2.38
N LEU A 337 9.76 29.46 3.31
CA LEU A 337 10.05 28.84 4.62
C LEU A 337 10.63 27.43 4.51
N LEU A 338 10.26 26.65 3.47
CA LEU A 338 10.74 25.27 3.27
C LEU A 338 12.10 25.20 2.56
N SER A 339 12.45 26.21 1.76
CA SER A 339 13.73 26.27 1.05
C SER A 339 14.92 26.77 1.89
N GLY A 340 14.68 27.38 3.06
CA GLY A 340 15.73 28.01 3.87
C GLY A 340 16.48 27.11 4.87
N GLY A 341 16.11 25.83 5.01
CA GLY A 341 16.58 24.97 6.12
C GLY A 341 17.76 24.03 5.84
N ALA A 342 18.38 24.06 4.65
CA ALA A 342 19.33 23.02 4.22
C ALA A 342 20.83 23.38 4.40
N ALA A 343 21.19 24.28 5.30
CA ALA A 343 22.60 24.58 5.58
C ALA A 343 22.82 25.07 7.03
N ALA A 344 23.06 24.12 7.95
CA ALA A 344 23.98 24.25 9.09
C ALA A 344 23.75 23.10 10.10
N GLU A 345 24.39 21.95 9.85
CA GLU A 345 24.83 21.05 10.92
C GLU A 345 26.33 20.84 10.71
N ASP A 346 27.14 21.37 11.62
CA ASP A 346 28.41 20.83 12.08
C ASP A 346 28.96 21.76 13.17
N ASP A 347 28.98 21.30 14.42
CA ASP A 347 30.21 21.20 15.23
C ASP A 347 29.96 20.83 16.70
N ALA A 348 30.73 19.82 17.13
CA ALA A 348 31.36 19.64 18.45
C ALA A 348 30.54 19.22 19.70
N ALA A 349 30.53 17.90 19.92
CA ALA A 349 31.12 17.16 21.06
C ALA A 349 31.35 17.85 22.43
N GLY A 350 31.07 17.10 23.52
CA GLY A 350 31.62 17.37 24.85
C GLY A 350 31.06 16.48 25.98
N GLU A 351 31.90 15.55 26.44
CA GLU A 351 31.79 14.54 27.50
C GLU A 351 31.38 14.95 28.94
N ASP A 352 31.07 13.89 29.72
CA ASP A 352 31.32 13.68 31.16
C ASP A 352 30.21 13.85 32.24
N ALA A 353 29.61 12.71 32.58
CA ALA A 353 29.79 11.93 33.82
C ALA A 353 29.47 12.49 35.23
N ALA A 354 28.75 11.61 35.96
CA ALA A 354 28.86 11.25 37.38
C ALA A 354 28.01 11.96 38.45
N GLY A 355 27.28 11.14 39.22
CA GLY A 355 27.42 11.18 40.69
C GLY A 355 26.18 11.47 41.54
N GLU A 356 25.49 10.39 41.93
CA GLU A 356 25.00 10.07 43.29
C GLU A 356 23.97 10.95 44.04
N GLY A 357 22.97 10.24 44.61
CA GLY A 357 22.63 10.38 46.04
C GLY A 357 21.25 10.95 46.38
N GLY A 358 20.27 10.07 46.61
CA GLY A 358 19.08 10.40 47.40
C GLY A 358 19.41 10.68 48.87
N PRO A 359 18.47 11.29 49.63
CA PRO A 359 17.63 10.43 50.46
C PRO A 359 16.15 10.84 50.50
N GLU A 360 15.39 9.86 50.98
CA GLU A 360 13.93 9.72 51.05
C GLU A 360 13.20 10.75 51.94
N GLY A 361 11.90 10.92 51.69
CA GLY A 361 10.97 11.65 52.56
C GLY A 361 9.55 11.75 51.99
N ASN A 362 8.71 10.78 52.34
CA ASN A 362 7.32 10.54 51.93
C ASN A 362 6.36 11.74 51.80
N GLY A 363 5.54 11.71 50.76
CA GLY A 363 4.36 12.56 50.54
C GLY A 363 4.00 12.68 49.06
N GLU A 364 3.39 11.63 48.51
CA GLU A 364 2.94 11.52 47.12
C GLU A 364 2.03 12.70 46.73
N GLY A 365 2.53 13.51 45.79
CA GLY A 365 1.78 14.47 45.00
C GLY A 365 2.62 14.70 43.77
N SER A 366 2.22 14.10 42.65
CA SER A 366 2.93 14.17 41.38
C SER A 366 3.06 15.63 40.96
N ASP A 367 4.30 16.08 40.75
CA ASP A 367 4.54 17.40 40.19
C ASP A 367 3.95 17.45 38.76
N HIS A 368 3.10 18.43 38.48
CA HIS A 368 2.61 18.66 37.12
C HIS A 368 3.69 19.36 36.29
N LEU A 369 3.99 18.84 35.10
CA LEU A 369 5.02 19.38 34.21
C LEU A 369 4.38 19.90 32.93
N LEU A 370 4.52 21.20 32.66
CA LEU A 370 4.08 21.82 31.41
C LEU A 370 5.29 22.25 30.55
N PRO A 371 5.53 21.63 29.38
CA PRO A 371 6.52 22.13 28.42
C PRO A 371 5.97 23.36 27.68
N LEU A 372 6.81 24.39 27.50
CA LEU A 372 6.46 25.64 26.83
C LEU A 372 7.64 26.16 26.02
N ARG A 373 7.40 26.46 24.73
CA ARG A 373 8.38 27.14 23.86
C ARG A 373 8.25 28.66 24.05
N VAL A 374 9.38 29.36 24.18
CA VAL A 374 9.43 30.82 24.19
C VAL A 374 9.29 31.36 22.77
N TYR A 375 8.26 32.19 22.54
CA TYR A 375 8.03 32.84 21.25
C TYR A 375 8.48 34.31 21.26
N TYR A 376 8.54 34.93 20.07
CA TYR A 376 8.94 36.34 19.94
C TYR A 376 8.09 37.30 20.80
N GLU A 377 6.80 37.00 20.99
CA GLU A 377 5.89 37.78 21.85
C GLU A 377 6.25 37.72 23.35
N ASP A 378 7.01 36.70 23.76
CA ASP A 378 7.43 36.53 25.14
C ASP A 378 8.71 37.32 25.47
N THR A 379 9.42 37.81 24.44
CA THR A 379 10.75 38.40 24.54
C THR A 379 10.77 39.91 24.32
N ASP A 380 11.78 40.58 24.89
CA ASP A 380 12.12 41.95 24.55
C ASP A 380 12.97 42.02 23.27
N ALA A 381 13.39 43.24 22.89
CA ALA A 381 14.21 43.45 21.70
C ALA A 381 15.60 42.78 21.75
N ALA A 382 16.05 42.34 22.93
CA ALA A 382 17.29 41.59 23.10
C ALA A 382 17.06 40.06 23.01
N GLY A 383 15.83 39.62 22.74
CA GLY A 383 15.47 38.21 22.69
C GLY A 383 15.41 37.55 24.07
N ILE A 384 15.30 38.34 25.15
CA ILE A 384 15.22 37.85 26.54
C ILE A 384 13.77 37.89 26.99
N VAL A 385 13.30 36.84 27.68
CA VAL A 385 11.93 36.79 28.21
C VAL A 385 11.69 37.94 29.18
N TYR A 386 10.65 38.72 28.91
CA TYR A 386 10.24 39.80 29.82
C TYR A 386 9.80 39.21 31.17
N TYR A 387 10.34 39.72 32.28
CA TYR A 387 10.18 39.13 33.61
C TYR A 387 8.71 38.82 34.00
N ALA A 388 7.75 39.65 33.59
CA ALA A 388 6.33 39.41 33.88
C ALA A 388 5.74 38.17 33.16
N ASN A 389 6.34 37.74 32.05
CA ASN A 389 5.87 36.58 31.27
C ASN A 389 6.10 35.26 32.01
N TYR A 390 7.06 35.19 32.95
CA TYR A 390 7.23 34.03 33.83
C TYR A 390 5.97 33.75 34.67
N LEU A 391 5.23 34.79 35.08
CA LEU A 391 3.94 34.63 35.77
C LEU A 391 2.85 34.10 34.83
N LYS A 392 2.87 34.48 33.54
CA LYS A 392 1.94 33.92 32.54
C LYS A 392 2.20 32.43 32.31
N PHE A 393 3.47 32.03 32.24
CA PHE A 393 3.85 30.63 32.11
C PHE A 393 3.40 29.82 33.33
N ALA A 394 3.58 30.36 34.53
CA ALA A 394 3.07 29.78 35.77
C ALA A 394 1.53 29.70 35.80
N GLU A 395 0.81 30.74 35.33
CA GLU A 395 -0.66 30.72 35.27
C GLU A 395 -1.19 29.60 34.36
N ARG A 396 -0.58 29.43 33.17
CA ARG A 396 -0.89 28.35 32.23
C ARG A 396 -0.68 26.98 32.89
N ALA A 397 0.48 26.77 33.51
CA ALA A 397 0.81 25.51 34.18
C ALA A 397 -0.08 25.23 35.39
N ARG A 398 -0.52 26.25 36.13
CA ARG A 398 -1.45 26.09 37.27
C ARG A 398 -2.87 25.76 36.80
N SER A 399 -3.31 26.33 35.68
CA SER A 399 -4.63 26.06 35.12
C SER A 399 -4.74 24.60 34.66
N GLU A 400 -3.70 24.06 34.05
CA GLU A 400 -3.63 22.64 33.68
C GLU A 400 -3.52 21.71 34.91
N LEU A 401 -2.75 22.11 35.94
CA LEU A 401 -2.73 21.38 37.22
C LEU A 401 -4.13 21.29 37.84
N LEU A 402 -4.91 22.38 37.80
CA LEU A 402 -6.29 22.39 38.32
C LEU A 402 -7.21 21.47 37.51
N ARG A 403 -7.08 21.43 36.19
CA ARG A 403 -7.83 20.50 35.33
C ARG A 403 -7.49 19.04 35.65
N LEU A 404 -6.22 18.71 35.88
CA LEU A 404 -5.79 17.37 36.29
C LEU A 404 -6.35 16.95 37.65
N LEU A 405 -6.63 17.90 38.53
CA LEU A 405 -7.31 17.68 39.80
C LEU A 405 -8.84 17.69 39.66
N SER A 406 -9.35 17.64 38.42
CA SER A 406 -10.79 17.71 38.09
C SER A 406 -11.49 18.99 38.57
N ILE A 407 -10.73 20.07 38.73
CA ILE A 407 -11.24 21.40 39.10
C ILE A 407 -11.42 22.21 37.81
N ASP A 408 -12.62 22.16 37.23
CA ASP A 408 -12.98 22.99 36.08
C ASP A 408 -13.36 24.41 36.53
N GLN A 409 -12.49 25.35 36.25
CA GLN A 409 -12.65 26.76 36.61
C GLN A 409 -13.83 27.43 35.89
N ILE A 410 -14.22 26.96 34.70
CA ILE A 410 -15.37 27.49 33.96
C ILE A 410 -16.65 26.98 34.61
N ALA A 411 -16.73 25.68 34.89
CA ALA A 411 -17.88 25.09 35.58
C ALA A 411 -18.07 25.71 36.99
N LEU A 412 -16.99 25.89 37.75
CA LEU A 412 -17.01 26.59 39.05
C LEU A 412 -17.58 28.01 38.96
N ARG A 413 -17.27 28.74 37.88
CA ARG A 413 -17.77 30.09 37.65
C ARG A 413 -19.25 30.09 37.27
N ASP A 414 -19.62 29.23 36.33
CA ASP A 414 -20.92 29.29 35.68
C ASP A 414 -22.01 28.53 36.45
N GLN A 415 -21.65 27.47 37.19
CA GLN A 415 -22.59 26.64 37.97
C GLN A 415 -22.63 27.05 39.45
N GLU A 416 -21.46 27.29 40.06
CA GLU A 416 -21.35 27.57 41.50
C GLU A 416 -21.10 29.06 41.81
N GLY A 417 -20.93 29.91 40.79
CA GLY A 417 -20.70 31.34 40.98
C GLY A 417 -19.37 31.65 41.70
N LEU A 418 -18.36 30.81 41.55
CA LEU A 418 -17.06 30.94 42.20
C LEU A 418 -15.96 31.35 41.22
N ALA A 419 -15.03 32.18 41.68
CA ALA A 419 -13.87 32.59 40.90
C ALA A 419 -12.59 32.55 41.72
N PHE A 420 -11.50 32.19 41.05
CA PHE A 420 -10.17 32.24 41.61
C PHE A 420 -9.53 33.62 41.40
N ALA A 421 -9.05 34.22 42.48
CA ALA A 421 -8.33 35.48 42.44
C ALA A 421 -6.93 35.32 43.04
N VAL A 422 -5.90 35.74 42.30
CA VAL A 422 -4.52 35.74 42.81
C VAL A 422 -4.40 36.79 43.92
N ARG A 423 -4.14 36.34 45.15
CA ARG A 423 -3.96 37.21 46.32
C ARG A 423 -2.51 37.67 46.46
N LYS A 424 -1.56 36.77 46.21
CA LYS A 424 -0.12 37.04 46.34
C LYS A 424 0.64 36.16 45.36
N ALA A 425 1.57 36.76 44.62
CA ALA A 425 2.59 36.04 43.86
C ALA A 425 3.97 36.61 44.26
N SER A 426 4.94 35.72 44.48
CA SER A 426 6.34 36.07 44.68
C SER A 426 7.19 35.27 43.72
N VAL A 427 8.14 35.93 43.06
CA VAL A 427 9.01 35.33 42.06
C VAL A 427 10.46 35.61 42.43
N ASP A 428 11.24 34.54 42.50
CA ASP A 428 12.69 34.56 42.65
C ASP A 428 13.30 34.27 41.27
N TYR A 429 13.81 35.29 40.58
CA TYR A 429 14.44 35.14 39.26
C TYR A 429 15.92 34.75 39.42
N VAL A 430 16.33 33.69 38.73
CA VAL A 430 17.68 33.11 38.85
C VAL A 430 18.49 33.35 37.58
N SER A 431 17.93 33.02 36.41
CA SER A 431 18.62 33.20 35.13
C SER A 431 17.62 33.41 33.97
N PRO A 432 18.03 34.13 32.89
CA PRO A 432 17.11 34.51 31.82
C PRO A 432 16.83 33.36 30.84
N ALA A 433 15.58 33.27 30.40
CA ALA A 433 15.15 32.51 29.23
C ALA A 433 15.28 33.38 27.97
N ARG A 434 15.51 32.74 26.83
CA ARG A 434 15.71 33.38 25.52
C ARG A 434 14.71 32.87 24.49
N LEU A 435 14.60 33.60 23.39
CA LEU A 435 13.84 33.18 22.22
C LEU A 435 14.21 31.75 21.80
N GLU A 436 13.20 30.95 21.44
CA GLU A 436 13.29 29.52 21.11
C GLU A 436 13.65 28.56 22.25
N ASP A 437 13.90 29.04 23.48
CA ASP A 437 14.12 28.15 24.62
C ASP A 437 12.90 27.25 24.86
N LEU A 438 13.15 25.97 25.14
CA LEU A 438 12.12 25.04 25.64
C LEU A 438 12.16 25.04 27.17
N LEU A 439 11.13 25.60 27.77
CA LEU A 439 10.97 25.70 29.22
C LEU A 439 10.07 24.59 29.74
N TYR A 440 10.35 24.13 30.95
CA TYR A 440 9.53 23.19 31.69
C TYR A 440 9.04 23.87 32.97
N VAL A 441 7.73 24.07 33.08
CA VAL A 441 7.10 24.67 34.26
C VAL A 441 6.57 23.55 35.16
N ARG A 442 7.30 23.25 36.22
CA ARG A 442 6.94 22.25 37.21
C ARG A 442 6.10 22.87 38.30
N SER A 443 4.84 22.46 38.43
CA SER A 443 3.87 23.03 39.36
C SER A 443 3.47 22.01 40.42
N ARG A 444 3.61 22.39 41.69
CA ARG A 444 3.20 21.61 42.84
C ARG A 444 2.24 22.39 43.71
N LEU A 445 1.12 21.77 44.07
CA LEU A 445 0.19 22.34 45.02
C LEU A 445 0.77 22.17 46.44
N THR A 446 1.00 23.28 47.14
CA THR A 446 1.61 23.28 48.47
C THR A 446 0.59 23.36 49.60
N GLN A 447 -0.59 23.92 49.31
CA GLN A 447 -1.70 23.96 50.25
C GLN A 447 -3.02 24.01 49.49
N LEU A 448 -3.95 23.11 49.80
CA LEU A 448 -5.35 23.22 49.44
C LEU A 448 -6.13 23.40 50.75
N GLY A 449 -6.90 24.47 50.88
CA GLY A 449 -7.82 24.65 52.00
C GLY A 449 -9.10 25.30 51.51
N GLY A 450 -10.16 25.26 52.32
CA GLY A 450 -11.52 25.60 51.88
C GLY A 450 -11.73 26.95 51.17
N ALA A 451 -10.83 27.92 51.34
CA ALA A 451 -10.89 29.23 50.66
C ALA A 451 -9.61 29.65 49.92
N VAL A 452 -8.55 28.86 50.01
CA VAL A 452 -7.21 29.27 49.58
C VAL A 452 -6.48 28.10 48.96
N LEU A 453 -5.92 28.34 47.78
CA LEU A 453 -4.99 27.46 47.09
C LEU A 453 -3.60 28.10 47.06
N SER A 454 -2.58 27.36 47.45
CA SER A 454 -1.17 27.78 47.31
C SER A 454 -0.43 26.79 46.43
N ALA A 455 0.39 27.31 45.51
CA ALA A 455 1.21 26.52 44.60
C ALA A 455 2.65 27.06 44.56
N ARG A 456 3.61 26.16 44.42
CA ARG A 456 5.00 26.46 44.09
C ARG A 456 5.29 25.96 42.68
N GLN A 457 5.89 26.80 41.85
CA GLN A 457 6.06 26.56 40.43
C GLN A 457 7.50 26.92 40.05
N ARG A 458 8.24 25.95 39.50
CA ARG A 458 9.64 26.13 39.08
C ARG A 458 9.70 26.14 37.56
N VAL A 459 10.32 27.16 36.99
CA VAL A 459 10.57 27.28 35.55
C VAL A 459 12.01 26.83 35.29
N GLU A 460 12.16 25.77 34.51
CA GLU A 460 13.44 25.11 34.26
C GLU A 460 13.75 25.06 32.75
N ARG A 461 15.03 25.16 32.38
CA ARG A 461 15.53 24.87 31.01
C ARG A 461 16.68 23.88 31.15
N ASP A 462 16.56 22.72 30.51
CA ASP A 462 17.56 21.64 30.56
C ASP A 462 17.98 21.29 32.00
N GLY A 463 17.01 21.26 32.92
CA GLY A 463 17.24 21.00 34.35
C GLY A 463 17.76 22.19 35.18
N ASN A 464 18.12 23.31 34.54
CA ASN A 464 18.57 24.52 35.24
C ASN A 464 17.39 25.41 35.65
N LEU A 465 17.38 25.85 36.92
CA LEU A 465 16.35 26.73 37.45
C LEU A 465 16.49 28.16 36.90
N LEU A 466 15.45 28.64 36.23
CA LEU A 466 15.36 30.00 35.70
C LEU A 466 14.57 30.92 36.64
N ALA A 467 13.45 30.44 37.19
CA ALA A 467 12.64 31.17 38.15
C ALA A 467 11.89 30.23 39.12
N ASP A 468 11.77 30.62 40.39
CA ASP A 468 10.93 29.94 41.39
C ASP A 468 9.79 30.87 41.81
N ILE A 469 8.57 30.38 41.64
CA ILE A 469 7.34 31.17 41.73
C ILE A 469 6.47 30.55 42.82
N ARG A 470 6.07 31.36 43.80
CA ARG A 470 5.12 30.99 44.86
C ARG A 470 3.87 31.83 44.72
N VAL A 471 2.72 31.19 44.50
CA VAL A 471 1.44 31.87 44.32
C VAL A 471 0.43 31.39 45.34
N ARG A 472 -0.36 32.35 45.86
CA ARG A 472 -1.50 32.12 46.72
C ARG A 472 -2.75 32.71 46.07
N VAL A 473 -3.71 31.87 45.83
CA VAL A 473 -4.99 32.13 45.17
C VAL A 473 -6.11 32.00 46.21
N ALA A 474 -7.08 32.91 46.18
CA ALA A 474 -8.29 32.84 47.00
C ALA A 474 -9.49 32.45 46.13
N CYS A 475 -10.36 31.59 46.65
CA CYS A 475 -11.65 31.29 46.03
C CYS A 475 -12.68 32.31 46.53
N LEU A 476 -13.30 33.05 45.60
CA LEU A 476 -14.25 34.13 45.89
C LEU A 476 -15.61 33.79 45.31
N ARG A 477 -16.69 34.13 46.03
CA ARG A 477 -18.05 34.09 45.49
C ARG A 477 -18.33 35.35 44.69
N LEU A 478 -18.78 35.20 43.45
CA LEU A 478 -19.05 36.32 42.54
C LEU A 478 -20.22 37.19 42.99
N SER A 479 -21.14 36.66 43.80
CA SER A 479 -22.30 37.41 44.29
C SER A 479 -21.95 38.53 45.27
N ASP A 480 -20.94 38.34 46.12
CA ASP A 480 -20.60 39.27 47.21
C ASP A 480 -19.10 39.55 47.36
N GLY A 481 -18.25 38.92 46.54
CA GLY A 481 -16.79 39.06 46.55
C GLY A 481 -16.13 38.50 47.81
N ARG A 482 -16.88 37.79 48.68
CA ARG A 482 -16.34 37.20 49.92
C ARG A 482 -15.69 35.85 49.62
N ALA A 483 -14.72 35.47 50.45
CA ALA A 483 -14.05 34.18 50.30
C ALA A 483 -15.02 33.02 50.59
N SER A 484 -15.20 32.10 49.64
CA SER A 484 -15.95 30.86 49.86
C SER A 484 -15.08 29.89 50.65
N ARG A 485 -15.62 29.22 51.66
CA ARG A 485 -14.89 28.23 52.49
C ARG A 485 -15.19 26.78 52.09
N ASP A 486 -16.03 26.58 51.08
CA ASP A 486 -16.58 25.27 50.71
C ASP A 486 -15.93 24.67 49.45
N MET A 487 -14.80 25.22 49.00
CA MET A 487 -14.07 24.80 47.79
C MET A 487 -13.76 23.28 47.76
N GLU A 488 -13.56 22.65 48.92
CA GLU A 488 -13.23 21.22 49.02
C GLU A 488 -14.48 20.32 48.87
N ASN A 489 -15.66 20.77 49.31
CA ASN A 489 -16.92 20.04 49.14
C ASN A 489 -17.58 20.33 47.77
N GLU A 490 -17.51 21.57 47.30
CA GLU A 490 -18.09 22.01 46.03
C GLU A 490 -17.28 21.46 44.82
N ALA A 491 -15.94 21.40 44.92
CA ALA A 491 -15.12 20.71 43.92
C ALA A 491 -15.43 19.20 43.83
N VAL A 492 -15.77 18.56 44.95
CA VAL A 492 -16.16 17.13 45.00
C VAL A 492 -17.57 16.90 44.43
N GLN A 493 -18.50 17.85 44.57
CA GLN A 493 -19.83 17.75 43.95
C GLN A 493 -19.80 17.90 42.42
N VAL A 494 -18.93 18.76 41.89
CA VAL A 494 -18.69 18.89 40.43
C VAL A 494 -18.09 17.60 39.84
N VAL A 495 -17.25 16.88 40.62
CA VAL A 495 -16.75 15.54 40.25
C VAL A 495 -17.87 14.50 40.19
N GLY A 496 -18.87 14.59 41.06
CA GLY A 496 -20.01 13.68 41.10
C GLY A 496 -21.02 13.86 39.95
N ALA A 497 -21.22 15.09 39.47
CA ALA A 497 -22.15 15.38 38.38
C ALA A 497 -21.59 15.04 36.98
N ALA A 498 -20.27 15.11 36.81
CA ALA A 498 -19.60 14.70 35.56
C ALA A 498 -19.45 13.17 35.44
N ALA A 499 -19.57 12.42 36.55
CA ALA A 499 -19.48 10.96 36.60
C ALA A 499 -20.85 10.27 36.39
N GLY A 500 -21.70 10.80 35.51
CA GLY A 500 -22.74 9.99 34.89
C GLY A 500 -22.05 8.93 34.03
N ALA A 501 -21.80 7.75 34.60
CA ALA A 501 -21.27 6.62 33.88
C ALA A 501 -22.22 6.30 32.72
N HIS A 502 -21.89 6.78 31.51
CA HIS A 502 -22.50 6.24 30.30
C HIS A 502 -22.16 4.75 30.30
N ASP A 503 -23.19 3.90 30.38
CA ASP A 503 -23.01 2.46 30.30
C ASP A 503 -22.51 2.12 28.90
N LEU A 504 -21.17 2.08 28.75
CA LEU A 504 -20.46 1.69 27.53
C LEU A 504 -20.59 0.19 27.25
N SER A 505 -21.47 -0.53 27.95
CA SER A 505 -21.80 -1.90 27.60
C SER A 505 -22.31 -1.97 26.16
N PRO A 506 -22.01 -3.04 25.40
CA PRO A 506 -22.57 -3.25 24.06
C PRO A 506 -24.10 -3.13 24.00
N TRP A 507 -24.76 -3.48 25.11
CA TRP A 507 -26.20 -3.37 25.27
C TRP A 507 -26.66 -1.93 25.47
N GLY A 508 -25.97 -1.16 26.32
CA GLY A 508 -26.20 0.26 26.52
C GLY A 508 -26.00 1.06 25.24
N LEU A 509 -24.91 0.79 24.52
CA LEU A 509 -24.61 1.41 23.22
C LEU A 509 -25.69 1.10 22.18
N PHE A 510 -26.20 -0.13 22.11
CA PHE A 510 -27.29 -0.46 21.19
C PHE A 510 -28.61 0.22 21.56
N LEU A 511 -28.97 0.30 22.84
CA LEU A 511 -30.23 0.93 23.25
C LEU A 511 -30.21 2.45 23.02
N MET A 512 -29.05 3.08 23.20
CA MET A 512 -28.85 4.51 22.99
C MET A 512 -28.71 4.90 21.52
N ALA A 513 -28.34 3.95 20.65
CA ALA A 513 -28.10 4.20 19.23
C ALA A 513 -29.29 4.79 18.46
N ASP A 514 -28.99 5.63 17.48
CA ASP A 514 -29.97 6.08 16.48
C ASP A 514 -30.63 4.91 15.74
N VAL A 515 -31.86 5.11 15.26
CA VAL A 515 -32.65 4.06 14.58
C VAL A 515 -31.91 3.49 13.36
N VAL A 516 -31.20 4.34 12.60
CA VAL A 516 -30.41 3.90 11.43
C VAL A 516 -29.24 3.05 11.88
N VAL A 517 -28.52 3.48 12.93
CA VAL A 517 -27.37 2.75 13.48
C VAL A 517 -27.82 1.41 14.06
N LYS A 518 -28.95 1.35 14.76
CA LYS A 518 -29.56 0.09 15.25
C LYS A 518 -29.84 -0.89 14.11
N PHE A 519 -30.40 -0.42 13.01
CA PHE A 519 -30.66 -1.26 11.83
C PHE A 519 -29.37 -1.82 11.24
N VAL A 520 -28.34 -0.97 11.09
CA VAL A 520 -27.01 -1.37 10.62
C VAL A 520 -26.41 -2.45 11.53
N MET A 521 -26.44 -2.24 12.85
CA MET A 521 -25.92 -3.20 13.82
C MET A 521 -26.66 -4.55 13.76
N LEU A 522 -28.00 -4.54 13.68
CA LEU A 522 -28.80 -5.76 13.59
C LEU A 522 -28.47 -6.54 12.31
N LEU A 523 -28.38 -5.85 11.18
CA LEU A 523 -28.02 -6.45 9.90
C LEU A 523 -26.64 -7.12 9.96
N LEU A 524 -25.65 -6.45 10.56
CA LEU A 524 -24.30 -6.97 10.74
C LEU A 524 -24.27 -8.19 11.67
N VAL A 525 -25.05 -8.21 12.74
CA VAL A 525 -25.17 -9.36 13.64
C VAL A 525 -25.80 -10.56 12.91
N VAL A 526 -26.87 -10.35 12.15
CA VAL A 526 -27.51 -11.41 11.35
C VAL A 526 -26.53 -11.95 10.30
N ALA A 527 -25.83 -11.06 9.59
CA ALA A 527 -24.83 -11.46 8.61
C ALA A 527 -23.67 -12.24 9.25
N SER A 528 -23.24 -11.86 10.46
CA SER A 528 -22.21 -12.56 11.22
C SER A 528 -22.66 -13.97 11.64
N ILE A 529 -23.87 -14.11 12.17
CA ILE A 529 -24.43 -15.43 12.53
C ILE A 529 -24.54 -16.32 11.30
N TRP A 530 -25.04 -15.79 10.18
CA TRP A 530 -25.16 -16.54 8.93
C TRP A 530 -23.81 -16.94 8.35
N THR A 531 -22.81 -16.07 8.48
CA THR A 531 -21.41 -16.35 8.12
C THR A 531 -20.88 -17.58 8.87
N TRP A 532 -21.03 -17.60 10.20
CA TRP A 532 -20.62 -18.73 11.00
C TRP A 532 -21.39 -20.02 10.65
N ALA A 533 -22.70 -19.92 10.42
CA ALA A 533 -23.52 -21.06 10.00
C ALA A 533 -23.00 -21.69 8.70
N ILE A 534 -22.69 -20.88 7.68
CA ILE A 534 -22.11 -21.35 6.42
C ILE A 534 -20.73 -21.98 6.66
N ILE A 535 -19.86 -21.33 7.44
CA ILE A 535 -18.50 -21.82 7.69
C ILE A 535 -18.54 -23.22 8.33
N PHE A 536 -19.38 -23.42 9.35
CA PHE A 536 -19.51 -24.71 10.02
C PHE A 536 -20.18 -25.77 9.14
N ASP A 537 -21.33 -25.46 8.53
CA ASP A 537 -22.05 -26.44 7.69
C ASP A 537 -21.19 -26.90 6.52
N LYS A 538 -20.61 -25.95 5.78
CA LYS A 538 -19.81 -26.23 4.58
C LYS A 538 -18.49 -26.90 4.93
N GLY A 539 -17.85 -26.48 6.03
CA GLY A 539 -16.63 -27.13 6.54
C GLY A 539 -16.86 -28.58 6.96
N VAL A 540 -17.96 -28.87 7.65
CA VAL A 540 -18.33 -30.26 8.03
C VAL A 540 -18.70 -31.07 6.79
N ARG A 541 -19.48 -30.50 5.86
CA ARG A 541 -19.87 -31.17 4.61
C ARG A 541 -18.66 -31.54 3.76
N LEU A 542 -17.72 -30.62 3.53
CA LEU A 542 -16.50 -30.90 2.76
C LEU A 542 -15.63 -31.97 3.42
N ARG A 543 -15.48 -31.95 4.74
CA ARG A 543 -14.77 -33.01 5.47
C ARG A 543 -15.44 -34.38 5.30
N ARG A 544 -16.78 -34.45 5.31
CA ARG A 544 -17.51 -35.70 5.06
C ARG A 544 -17.34 -36.18 3.62
N LEU A 545 -17.39 -35.28 2.65
CA LEU A 545 -17.19 -35.62 1.23
C LEU A 545 -15.78 -36.14 0.96
N ARG A 546 -14.76 -35.50 1.54
CA ARG A 546 -13.37 -35.96 1.44
C ARG A 546 -13.17 -37.38 1.97
N ARG A 547 -13.75 -37.71 3.13
CA ARG A 547 -13.71 -39.08 3.68
C ARG A 547 -14.41 -40.11 2.79
N LYS A 548 -15.54 -39.74 2.18
CA LYS A 548 -16.25 -40.63 1.24
C LYS A 548 -15.45 -40.83 -0.05
N ALA A 549 -14.82 -39.79 -0.56
CA ALA A 549 -13.91 -39.84 -1.71
C ALA A 549 -12.73 -40.80 -1.45
N GLU A 550 -12.10 -40.70 -0.28
CA GLU A 550 -11.02 -41.63 0.15
C GLU A 550 -11.52 -43.08 0.19
N GLN A 551 -12.67 -43.34 0.82
CA GLN A 551 -13.27 -44.68 0.86
C GLN A 551 -13.64 -45.22 -0.53
N PHE A 552 -14.07 -44.34 -1.44
CA PHE A 552 -14.38 -44.71 -2.81
C PHE A 552 -13.11 -45.10 -3.57
N GLU A 553 -12.05 -44.30 -3.48
CA GLU A 553 -10.76 -44.58 -4.12
C GLU A 553 -10.16 -45.89 -3.61
N ASP A 554 -10.15 -46.13 -2.29
CA ASP A 554 -9.66 -47.39 -1.71
C ASP A 554 -10.40 -48.61 -2.29
N ASN A 555 -11.73 -48.50 -2.45
CA ASN A 555 -12.54 -49.56 -3.06
C ASN A 555 -12.27 -49.70 -4.57
N PHE A 556 -12.09 -48.59 -5.28
CA PHE A 556 -11.78 -48.58 -6.71
C PHE A 556 -10.42 -49.24 -7.00
N TRP A 557 -9.40 -48.95 -6.19
CA TRP A 557 -8.03 -49.47 -6.35
C TRP A 557 -7.82 -50.87 -5.75
N SER A 558 -8.79 -51.41 -4.98
CA SER A 558 -8.72 -52.75 -4.40
C SER A 558 -8.72 -53.91 -5.41
N GLY A 559 -8.77 -53.62 -6.72
CA GLY A 559 -8.60 -54.62 -7.79
C GLY A 559 -9.88 -55.35 -8.21
N GLY A 560 -11.06 -54.86 -7.81
CA GLY A 560 -12.35 -55.36 -8.30
C GLY A 560 -12.63 -54.96 -9.75
N SER A 561 -13.41 -55.75 -10.48
CA SER A 561 -13.84 -55.37 -11.84
C SER A 561 -14.72 -54.11 -11.81
N LEU A 562 -14.48 -53.16 -12.72
CA LEU A 562 -15.24 -51.90 -12.82
C LEU A 562 -16.76 -52.11 -12.93
N ASP A 563 -17.19 -53.17 -13.63
CA ASP A 563 -18.60 -53.54 -13.74
C ASP A 563 -19.24 -53.93 -12.40
N GLN A 564 -18.54 -54.69 -11.57
CA GLN A 564 -19.04 -55.02 -10.22
C GLN A 564 -19.12 -53.80 -9.31
N LEU A 565 -18.23 -52.83 -9.47
CA LEU A 565 -18.27 -51.59 -8.69
C LEU A 565 -19.46 -50.72 -9.12
N TYR A 566 -19.72 -50.62 -10.44
CA TYR A 566 -20.88 -49.95 -11.00
C TYR A 566 -22.21 -50.57 -10.53
N ASP A 567 -22.32 -51.90 -10.58
CA ASP A 567 -23.53 -52.60 -10.16
C ASP A 567 -23.77 -52.51 -8.63
N ARG A 568 -22.69 -52.41 -7.83
CA ARG A 568 -22.77 -52.19 -6.37
C ARG A 568 -23.22 -50.78 -5.99
N LEU A 569 -22.77 -49.76 -6.71
CA LEU A 569 -23.12 -48.36 -6.43
C LEU A 569 -24.56 -48.04 -6.85
N GLY A 570 -25.06 -48.68 -7.91
CA GLY A 570 -26.41 -48.49 -8.42
C GLY A 570 -26.75 -47.01 -8.65
N ASP A 571 -28.02 -46.62 -8.52
CA ASP A 571 -28.45 -45.21 -8.64
C ASP A 571 -28.12 -44.35 -7.39
N SER A 572 -27.36 -44.87 -6.42
CA SER A 572 -27.16 -44.26 -5.09
C SER A 572 -25.90 -43.41 -4.95
N ALA A 573 -25.39 -42.83 -6.04
CA ALA A 573 -24.22 -41.95 -6.04
C ALA A 573 -24.49 -40.66 -5.24
N ASN A 574 -24.18 -40.70 -3.94
CA ASN A 574 -24.43 -39.62 -2.99
C ASN A 574 -23.21 -38.72 -2.75
N ASP A 575 -22.13 -38.91 -3.52
CA ASP A 575 -20.92 -38.09 -3.48
C ASP A 575 -20.40 -37.80 -4.91
N PRO A 576 -19.69 -36.68 -5.10
CA PRO A 576 -19.24 -36.22 -6.42
C PRO A 576 -18.36 -37.23 -7.18
N GLN A 577 -17.49 -37.97 -6.49
CA GLN A 577 -16.56 -38.88 -7.14
C GLN A 577 -17.29 -40.14 -7.66
N SER A 578 -18.19 -40.69 -6.85
CA SER A 578 -19.12 -41.74 -7.31
C SER A 578 -19.97 -41.27 -8.49
N ALA A 579 -20.42 -40.00 -8.50
CA ALA A 579 -21.23 -39.46 -9.60
C ALA A 579 -20.43 -39.39 -10.91
N VAL A 580 -19.18 -38.95 -10.86
CA VAL A 580 -18.26 -38.91 -12.02
C VAL A 580 -18.01 -40.31 -12.56
N PHE A 581 -17.69 -41.28 -11.68
CA PHE A 581 -17.50 -42.68 -12.07
C PHE A 581 -18.74 -43.26 -12.75
N MET A 582 -19.92 -43.08 -12.14
CA MET A 582 -21.18 -43.57 -12.69
C MET A 582 -21.52 -42.93 -14.05
N ALA A 583 -21.22 -41.63 -14.22
CA ALA A 583 -21.47 -40.93 -15.47
C ALA A 583 -20.62 -41.49 -16.62
N ALA A 584 -19.32 -41.71 -16.38
CA ALA A 584 -18.42 -42.32 -17.37
C ALA A 584 -18.78 -43.77 -17.68
N MET A 585 -19.03 -44.59 -16.65
CA MET A 585 -19.34 -46.01 -16.84
C MET A 585 -20.70 -46.23 -17.54
N ARG A 586 -21.67 -45.34 -17.31
CA ARG A 586 -22.95 -45.35 -18.01
C ARG A 586 -22.78 -45.04 -19.50
N GLU A 587 -21.89 -44.12 -19.87
CA GLU A 587 -21.60 -43.81 -21.27
C GLU A 587 -20.78 -44.92 -21.96
N TRP A 588 -19.84 -45.53 -21.24
CA TRP A 588 -19.13 -46.73 -21.68
C TRP A 588 -20.09 -47.87 -21.99
N ARG A 589 -20.95 -48.27 -21.04
CA ARG A 589 -21.93 -49.35 -21.24
C ARG A 589 -22.91 -49.08 -22.40
N ARG A 590 -23.36 -47.83 -22.58
CA ARG A 590 -24.20 -47.45 -23.73
C ARG A 590 -23.48 -47.63 -25.06
N SER A 591 -22.19 -47.30 -25.09
CA SER A 591 -21.37 -47.41 -26.29
C SER A 591 -21.07 -48.87 -26.62
N SER A 592 -20.76 -49.70 -25.62
CA SER A 592 -20.47 -51.13 -25.79
C SER A 592 -21.71 -51.98 -26.08
N ALA A 593 -22.90 -51.59 -25.60
CA ALA A 593 -24.16 -52.31 -25.88
C ALA A 593 -24.67 -52.16 -27.33
N ARG A 594 -24.14 -51.22 -28.12
CA ARG A 594 -24.56 -50.99 -29.52
C ARG A 594 -23.95 -51.97 -30.54
N GLY A 595 -23.16 -52.96 -30.12
CA GLY A 595 -22.77 -54.11 -30.94
C GLY A 595 -21.93 -53.80 -32.19
N SER A 596 -21.37 -52.60 -32.32
CA SER A 596 -20.45 -52.25 -33.41
C SER A 596 -19.02 -52.63 -33.03
N ARG A 597 -18.28 -53.28 -33.94
CA ARG A 597 -16.82 -53.47 -33.79
C ARG A 597 -16.18 -52.10 -33.57
N ILE A 598 -15.36 -52.00 -32.52
CA ILE A 598 -14.67 -50.76 -32.19
C ILE A 598 -13.48 -50.65 -33.14
N ASP A 599 -13.66 -50.06 -34.31
CA ASP A 599 -12.52 -49.65 -35.16
C ASP A 599 -11.84 -48.41 -34.52
N GLY A 600 -10.55 -48.15 -34.85
CA GLY A 600 -9.73 -47.13 -34.18
C GLY A 600 -10.32 -45.71 -34.13
N GLU A 601 -11.09 -45.29 -35.14
CA GLU A 601 -11.82 -44.01 -35.12
C GLU A 601 -13.03 -44.01 -34.16
N HIS A 602 -13.72 -45.14 -34.03
CA HIS A 602 -14.86 -45.28 -33.12
C HIS A 602 -14.40 -45.31 -31.65
N GLY A 603 -13.25 -45.92 -31.36
CA GLY A 603 -12.64 -45.93 -30.02
C GLY A 603 -12.29 -44.53 -29.53
N MET A 604 -11.65 -43.70 -30.39
CA MET A 604 -11.34 -42.30 -30.06
C MET A 604 -12.61 -41.47 -29.80
N ALA A 605 -13.66 -41.64 -30.61
CA ALA A 605 -14.92 -40.91 -30.42
C ALA A 605 -15.67 -41.31 -29.14
N VAL A 606 -15.56 -42.57 -28.70
CA VAL A 606 -16.13 -43.03 -27.42
C VAL A 606 -15.33 -42.46 -26.24
N ARG A 607 -13.99 -42.47 -26.31
CA ARG A 607 -13.13 -41.87 -25.29
C ARG A 607 -13.45 -40.39 -25.08
N ASP A 608 -13.49 -39.62 -26.15
CA ASP A 608 -13.77 -38.17 -26.10
C ASP A 608 -15.19 -37.87 -25.56
N ARG A 609 -16.17 -38.76 -25.77
CA ARG A 609 -17.50 -38.64 -25.14
C ARG A 609 -17.46 -38.92 -23.63
N ILE A 610 -16.71 -39.94 -23.21
CA ILE A 610 -16.57 -40.30 -21.80
C ILE A 610 -15.86 -39.18 -21.03
N GLU A 611 -14.75 -38.66 -21.55
CA GLU A 611 -14.02 -37.52 -20.97
C GLU A 611 -14.94 -36.30 -20.82
N ARG A 612 -15.64 -35.91 -21.89
CA ARG A 612 -16.61 -34.79 -21.83
C ARG A 612 -17.72 -34.99 -20.80
N VAL A 613 -18.26 -36.20 -20.65
CA VAL A 613 -19.32 -36.48 -19.66
C VAL A 613 -18.78 -36.39 -18.23
N MET A 614 -17.53 -36.81 -17.99
CA MET A 614 -16.88 -36.62 -16.69
C MET A 614 -16.68 -35.15 -16.37
N ASP A 615 -16.12 -34.37 -17.29
CA ASP A 615 -15.88 -32.92 -17.10
C ASP A 615 -17.19 -32.15 -16.83
N LEU A 616 -18.24 -32.44 -17.60
CA LEU A 616 -19.57 -31.86 -17.36
C LEU A 616 -20.15 -32.23 -15.99
N THR A 617 -19.84 -33.42 -15.49
CA THR A 617 -20.32 -33.89 -14.17
C THR A 617 -19.52 -33.23 -13.05
N ILE A 618 -18.20 -33.11 -13.20
CA ILE A 618 -17.32 -32.38 -12.28
C ILE A 618 -17.80 -30.93 -12.15
N GLY A 619 -18.00 -30.24 -13.28
CA GLY A 619 -18.45 -28.85 -13.28
C GLY A 619 -19.78 -28.65 -12.53
N ARG A 620 -20.77 -29.52 -12.76
CA ARG A 620 -22.07 -29.46 -12.07
C ARG A 620 -21.97 -29.69 -10.56
N GLU A 621 -21.15 -30.67 -10.14
CA GLU A 621 -20.97 -30.96 -8.72
C GLU A 621 -20.18 -29.83 -8.03
N MET A 622 -19.17 -29.26 -8.69
CA MET A 622 -18.43 -28.10 -8.19
C MET A 622 -19.31 -26.87 -8.04
N GLU A 623 -20.15 -26.55 -9.04
CA GLU A 623 -21.11 -25.45 -8.95
C GLU A 623 -22.07 -25.62 -7.76
N ARG A 624 -22.53 -26.86 -7.52
CA ARG A 624 -23.38 -27.17 -6.36
C ARG A 624 -22.65 -26.97 -5.03
N LEU A 625 -21.36 -27.30 -4.98
CA LEU A 625 -20.53 -27.13 -3.80
C LEU A 625 -20.09 -25.68 -3.59
N GLU A 626 -20.04 -24.85 -4.64
CA GLU A 626 -19.69 -23.43 -4.58
C GLU A 626 -20.85 -22.54 -4.09
N LYS A 627 -22.08 -23.05 -4.07
CA LYS A 627 -23.23 -22.32 -3.52
C LYS A 627 -22.92 -21.77 -2.12
N GLN A 628 -23.36 -20.54 -1.86
CA GLN A 628 -23.14 -19.76 -0.63
C GLN A 628 -21.73 -19.18 -0.45
N MET A 629 -20.74 -19.50 -1.31
CA MET A 629 -19.42 -18.85 -1.28
C MET A 629 -19.51 -17.35 -1.60
N THR A 630 -20.36 -16.98 -2.56
CA THR A 630 -20.60 -15.59 -2.96
C THR A 630 -21.10 -14.74 -1.79
N PHE A 631 -21.88 -15.33 -0.87
CA PHE A 631 -22.35 -14.63 0.32
C PHE A 631 -21.17 -14.30 1.26
N LEU A 632 -20.29 -15.26 1.54
CA LEU A 632 -19.10 -15.02 2.39
C LEU A 632 -18.18 -13.95 1.78
N ALA A 633 -17.98 -13.98 0.46
CA ALA A 633 -17.22 -12.95 -0.26
C ALA A 633 -17.87 -11.56 -0.15
N SER A 634 -19.20 -11.50 -0.28
CA SER A 634 -19.96 -10.26 -0.19
C SER A 634 -19.93 -9.68 1.22
N VAL A 635 -20.08 -10.51 2.26
CA VAL A 635 -19.97 -10.05 3.66
C VAL A 635 -18.55 -9.62 3.98
N GLY A 636 -17.54 -10.38 3.55
CA GLY A 636 -16.12 -10.04 3.78
C GLY A 636 -15.72 -8.69 3.18
N SER A 637 -16.27 -8.34 2.02
CA SER A 637 -16.00 -7.07 1.35
C SER A 637 -16.91 -5.92 1.78
N SER A 638 -18.21 -6.17 2.04
CA SER A 638 -19.21 -5.12 2.23
C SER A 638 -19.48 -4.76 3.69
N ALA A 639 -19.31 -5.70 4.64
CA ALA A 639 -19.61 -5.45 6.05
C ALA A 639 -18.77 -4.32 6.69
N PRO A 640 -17.48 -4.11 6.36
CA PRO A 640 -16.72 -2.96 6.87
C PRO A 640 -17.31 -1.63 6.40
N PHE A 641 -17.76 -1.55 5.14
CA PHE A 641 -18.37 -0.33 4.59
C PHE A 641 -19.74 -0.03 5.22
N ILE A 642 -20.53 -1.08 5.48
CA ILE A 642 -21.80 -0.96 6.19
C ILE A 642 -21.57 -0.47 7.63
N GLY A 643 -20.54 -0.98 8.31
CA GLY A 643 -20.12 -0.49 9.63
C GLY A 643 -19.65 0.96 9.60
N LEU A 644 -18.83 1.33 8.62
CA LEU A 644 -18.35 2.69 8.40
C LEU A 644 -19.51 3.67 8.13
N PHE A 645 -20.52 3.25 7.36
CA PHE A 645 -21.72 4.04 7.16
C PHE A 645 -22.43 4.34 8.49
N GLY A 646 -22.56 3.34 9.36
CA GLY A 646 -23.07 3.54 10.73
C GLY A 646 -22.24 4.56 11.52
N THR A 647 -20.92 4.55 11.35
CA THR A 647 -20.03 5.53 12.00
C THR A 647 -20.22 6.94 11.47
N VAL A 648 -20.26 7.12 10.15
CA VAL A 648 -20.47 8.42 9.52
C VAL A 648 -21.81 9.01 9.95
N TRP A 649 -22.86 8.18 9.98
CA TRP A 649 -24.20 8.61 10.41
C TRP A 649 -24.22 9.00 11.88
N GLY A 650 -23.66 8.19 12.79
CA GLY A 650 -23.64 8.49 14.22
C GLY A 650 -22.83 9.75 14.55
N ILE A 651 -21.69 9.96 13.89
CA ILE A 651 -20.91 11.20 14.03
C ILE A 651 -21.69 12.42 13.51
N MET A 652 -22.35 12.30 12.35
CA MET A 652 -23.17 13.38 11.80
C MET A 652 -24.31 13.75 12.76
N ASN A 653 -24.99 12.75 13.34
CA ASN A 653 -26.05 12.96 14.31
C ASN A 653 -25.54 13.64 15.59
N ALA A 654 -24.36 13.23 16.07
CA ALA A 654 -23.70 13.85 17.22
C ALA A 654 -23.34 15.33 16.97
N PHE A 655 -22.92 15.70 15.75
CA PHE A 655 -22.69 17.11 15.42
C PHE A 655 -23.99 17.91 15.28
N THR A 656 -25.07 17.30 14.79
CA THR A 656 -26.38 17.98 14.72
C THR A 656 -26.99 18.22 16.10
N SER A 657 -26.77 17.35 17.09
CA SER A 657 -27.23 17.58 18.46
C SER A 657 -26.48 18.74 19.13
N ILE A 658 -25.16 18.84 18.94
CA ILE A 658 -24.36 20.01 19.40
C ILE A 658 -24.91 21.31 18.80
N ALA A 659 -25.23 21.30 17.50
CA ALA A 659 -25.74 22.48 16.82
C ALA A 659 -27.13 22.89 17.33
N ALA A 660 -27.95 21.94 17.77
CA ALA A 660 -29.29 22.20 18.30
C ALA A 660 -29.27 22.68 19.77
N GLU A 661 -28.39 22.12 20.60
CA GLU A 661 -28.34 22.41 22.04
C GLU A 661 -27.38 23.55 22.41
N ALA A 662 -26.58 24.05 21.46
CA ALA A 662 -25.53 25.05 21.67
C ALA A 662 -24.55 24.69 22.81
N ASN A 663 -24.46 23.40 23.14
CA ASN A 663 -23.65 22.86 24.22
C ASN A 663 -22.55 21.99 23.63
N THR A 664 -21.30 22.40 23.81
CA THR A 664 -20.11 21.69 23.28
C THR A 664 -19.50 20.74 24.30
N SER A 665 -20.21 20.42 25.39
CA SER A 665 -19.73 19.50 26.41
C SER A 665 -19.49 18.12 25.82
N LEU A 666 -18.36 17.51 26.17
CA LEU A 666 -17.99 16.15 25.76
C LEU A 666 -19.06 15.11 26.15
N THR A 667 -19.84 15.38 27.21
CA THR A 667 -20.93 14.52 27.68
C THR A 667 -22.10 14.40 26.70
N VAL A 668 -22.31 15.40 25.83
CA VAL A 668 -23.40 15.40 24.83
C VAL A 668 -22.98 14.64 23.57
N VAL A 669 -21.68 14.64 23.25
CA VAL A 669 -21.12 14.10 22.00
C VAL A 669 -20.62 12.67 22.16
N ALA A 670 -20.10 12.32 23.33
CA ALA A 670 -19.48 11.03 23.61
C ALA A 670 -20.39 9.82 23.26
N PRO A 671 -21.70 9.82 23.57
CA PRO A 671 -22.57 8.69 23.22
C PRO A 671 -22.68 8.44 21.70
N GLY A 672 -22.88 9.51 20.91
CA GLY A 672 -23.01 9.44 19.46
C GLY A 672 -21.72 9.01 18.74
N ILE A 673 -20.56 9.34 19.31
CA ILE A 673 -19.26 8.84 18.82
C ILE A 673 -19.06 7.37 19.22
N ALA A 674 -19.45 6.98 20.44
CA ALA A 674 -19.28 5.60 20.92
C ALA A 674 -20.14 4.60 20.14
N GLU A 675 -21.42 4.91 19.86
CA GLU A 675 -22.29 4.07 19.03
C GLU A 675 -21.75 3.95 17.58
N ALA A 676 -21.25 5.06 17.05
CA ALA A 676 -20.68 5.15 15.71
C ALA A 676 -19.48 4.20 15.58
N LEU A 677 -18.55 4.24 16.53
CA LEU A 677 -17.38 3.36 16.53
C LEU A 677 -17.76 1.88 16.72
N PHE A 678 -18.78 1.60 17.53
CA PHE A 678 -19.25 0.24 17.76
C PHE A 678 -19.87 -0.40 16.51
N ALA A 679 -20.59 0.38 15.68
CA ALA A 679 -21.09 -0.11 14.39
C ALA A 679 -19.97 -0.54 13.42
N THR A 680 -18.86 0.21 13.36
CA THR A 680 -17.67 -0.19 12.59
C THR A 680 -17.02 -1.46 13.16
N ALA A 681 -16.90 -1.56 14.49
CA ALA A 681 -16.37 -2.75 15.13
C ALA A 681 -17.19 -4.00 14.79
N LEU A 682 -18.52 -3.92 14.81
CA LEU A 682 -19.40 -5.02 14.37
C LEU A 682 -19.21 -5.36 12.89
N GLY A 683 -18.98 -4.35 12.04
CA GLY A 683 -18.65 -4.54 10.62
C GLY A 683 -17.41 -5.41 10.44
N LEU A 684 -16.35 -5.14 11.20
CA LEU A 684 -15.12 -5.93 11.20
C LEU A 684 -15.32 -7.34 11.78
N VAL A 685 -16.09 -7.47 12.86
CA VAL A 685 -16.42 -8.78 13.48
C VAL A 685 -17.19 -9.69 12.51
N ALA A 686 -18.01 -9.13 11.62
CA ALA A 686 -18.66 -9.91 10.56
C ALA A 686 -17.70 -10.19 9.38
N ALA A 687 -16.90 -9.20 8.97
CA ALA A 687 -16.06 -9.28 7.78
C ALA A 687 -14.86 -10.24 7.91
N ILE A 688 -14.17 -10.21 9.06
CA ILE A 688 -12.94 -10.97 9.28
C ILE A 688 -13.20 -12.48 9.19
N PRO A 689 -14.15 -13.06 9.95
CA PRO A 689 -14.48 -14.49 9.81
C PRO A 689 -15.01 -14.83 8.43
N ALA A 690 -15.79 -13.96 7.79
CA ALA A 690 -16.30 -14.19 6.44
C ALA A 690 -15.16 -14.33 5.42
N THR A 691 -14.16 -13.45 5.50
CA THR A 691 -13.00 -13.45 4.59
C THR A 691 -12.11 -14.66 4.83
N ILE A 692 -11.80 -14.97 6.09
CA ILE A 692 -11.01 -16.15 6.46
C ILE A 692 -11.73 -17.43 6.04
N GLY A 693 -13.04 -17.51 6.33
CA GLY A 693 -13.90 -18.63 5.97
C GLY A 693 -14.00 -18.83 4.45
N PHE A 694 -14.18 -17.75 3.70
CA PHE A 694 -14.17 -17.76 2.24
C PHE A 694 -12.85 -18.29 1.70
N ASN A 695 -11.72 -17.71 2.10
CA ASN A 695 -10.40 -18.12 1.61
C ASN A 695 -10.11 -19.60 1.91
N LYS A 696 -10.43 -20.05 3.14
CA LYS A 696 -10.24 -21.44 3.54
C LYS A 696 -11.12 -22.40 2.74
N LEU A 697 -12.43 -22.14 2.70
CA LEU A 697 -13.39 -23.00 2.00
C LEU A 697 -13.16 -22.99 0.49
N ASN A 698 -12.72 -21.87 -0.09
CA ASN A 698 -12.36 -21.78 -1.50
C ASN A 698 -11.12 -22.63 -1.80
N SER A 699 -10.07 -22.52 -0.98
CA SER A 699 -8.89 -23.38 -1.10
C SER A 699 -9.25 -24.87 -0.96
N ASP A 700 -10.10 -25.22 0.01
CA ASP A 700 -10.55 -26.60 0.22
C ASP A 700 -11.39 -27.11 -0.97
N LEU A 701 -12.23 -26.26 -1.58
CA LEU A 701 -12.99 -26.58 -2.79
C LEU A 701 -12.09 -26.78 -4.00
N THR A 702 -11.17 -25.86 -4.28
CA THR A 702 -10.22 -25.98 -5.41
C THR A 702 -9.43 -27.27 -5.30
N ARG A 703 -8.95 -27.60 -4.09
CA ARG A 703 -8.27 -28.87 -3.83
C ARG A 703 -9.12 -30.10 -4.12
N TYR A 704 -10.39 -30.04 -3.72
CA TYR A 704 -11.33 -31.13 -3.97
C TYR A 704 -11.65 -31.27 -5.47
N GLY A 705 -11.79 -30.15 -6.20
CA GLY A 705 -11.95 -30.14 -7.65
C GLY A 705 -10.76 -30.77 -8.37
N GLN A 706 -9.53 -30.38 -8.02
CA GLN A 706 -8.30 -30.98 -8.55
C GLN A 706 -8.23 -32.49 -8.30
N ARG A 707 -8.70 -32.96 -7.14
CA ARG A 707 -8.78 -34.40 -6.84
C ARG A 707 -9.76 -35.11 -7.78
N LEU A 708 -10.92 -34.51 -8.06
CA LEU A 708 -11.90 -35.07 -9.01
C LEU A 708 -11.33 -35.13 -10.43
N GLU A 709 -10.63 -34.07 -10.87
CA GLU A 709 -9.96 -34.03 -12.17
C GLU A 709 -8.85 -35.09 -12.28
N SER A 710 -8.02 -35.24 -11.24
CA SER A 710 -6.98 -36.28 -11.18
C SER A 710 -7.60 -37.68 -11.28
N PHE A 711 -8.66 -37.94 -10.51
CA PHE A 711 -9.39 -39.20 -10.58
C PHE A 711 -9.98 -39.45 -11.97
N ALA A 712 -10.58 -38.44 -12.61
CA ALA A 712 -11.14 -38.56 -13.94
C ALA A 712 -10.07 -38.85 -15.00
N GLY A 713 -8.89 -38.23 -14.89
CA GLY A 713 -7.74 -38.50 -15.76
C GLY A 713 -7.22 -39.94 -15.61
N GLU A 714 -7.03 -40.41 -14.38
CA GLU A 714 -6.61 -41.78 -14.09
C GLU A 714 -7.66 -42.80 -14.56
N PHE A 715 -8.94 -42.51 -14.33
CA PHE A 715 -10.04 -43.37 -14.79
C PHE A 715 -10.14 -43.42 -16.31
N SER A 716 -9.97 -42.27 -17.00
CA SER A 716 -9.92 -42.22 -18.46
C SER A 716 -8.79 -43.09 -19.02
N ALA A 717 -7.61 -43.08 -18.40
CA ALA A 717 -6.49 -43.92 -18.81
C ALA A 717 -6.81 -45.43 -18.69
N ILE A 718 -7.47 -45.84 -17.60
CA ILE A 718 -7.90 -47.23 -17.39
C ILE A 718 -8.96 -47.64 -18.43
N LEU A 719 -9.96 -46.78 -18.67
CA LEU A 719 -10.99 -47.04 -19.67
C LEU A 719 -10.41 -47.06 -21.09
N SER A 720 -9.46 -46.18 -21.41
CA SER A 720 -8.79 -46.15 -22.71
C SER A 720 -8.08 -47.48 -22.99
N ARG A 721 -7.40 -48.04 -21.99
CA ARG A 721 -6.79 -49.37 -22.12
C ARG A 721 -7.83 -50.47 -22.34
N GLN A 722 -8.98 -50.42 -21.67
CA GLN A 722 -10.07 -51.39 -21.91
C GLN A 722 -10.74 -51.22 -23.28
N ILE A 723 -10.82 -49.99 -23.80
CA ILE A 723 -11.29 -49.69 -25.16
C ILE A 723 -10.34 -50.31 -26.19
N GLU A 724 -9.03 -50.15 -25.98
CA GLU A 724 -7.99 -50.73 -26.85
C GLU A 724 -7.95 -52.26 -26.77
N GLU A 725 -8.19 -52.86 -25.60
CA GLU A 725 -8.29 -54.32 -25.43
C GLU A 725 -9.58 -54.91 -26.04
N ALA A 726 -10.62 -54.10 -26.25
CA ALA A 726 -11.91 -54.51 -26.82
C ALA A 726 -12.06 -54.24 -28.32
N ALA A 727 -11.16 -53.42 -28.91
CA ALA A 727 -11.02 -53.16 -30.34
C ALA A 727 -10.20 -54.26 -31.02
#